data_AF-A0A0D8HFQ8-F1
#
_entry.id   AF-A0A0D8HFQ8-F1
#
_cell.length_a   1.000
_cell.length_b   1.000
_cell.length_c   1.000
_cell.angle_alpha   90.00
_cell.angle_beta   90.00
_cell.angle_gamma   90.00
#
_symmetry.space_group_name_H-M   'P 1'
#
loop_
_entity.id
_entity.type
_entity.pdbx_description
1 polymer ?
#
loop_
_entity_poly.entity_id
_entity_poly.type
_entity_poly.pdbx_seq_one_letter_code
_entity_poly.pdbx_strand_id
1 'polypeptide(L)'
;MNKLKFDNSNTEEGGLSRRTGSFTKRFLAMTGAAALVVGGAGSVFIGAGAASATTTVSSSTYIVGSQVSGVTLGQSSTTESASAVYTLGFTATDGIAAGGSATLTLTDGAASGRWARALTKGPTSVIVTSGGNSVTLSGASVGYAPGSTKAATTVTMTLPSTFSVANGAAVTVQFTASNGAAAHTYTASVSTSSDSVPASGTSYTLVAAASAAITTSLSNAINGASATLTLGSMYLGDSTATPAAQLTFPSAAGNQGVFTLTYGGGTLPSSASNYTITATNSTGVVTTLTSADFAVAYGVGVTDTVSITLNGGTSIAAGDLVSISVAGAINPASGTTSVTPVITATETGTKAATWVVDDTSTYSGTAGTVNSLTLGSPTSVTGLSITPASTTSSASTSYSINFKATSALVKGNLVNVALASGTVLGTSAYVVDATSGTSYVATVTPGTGSAANTGTVTLTAGVSAGDSVTVTLIGVTNPTAGGSDSGTISTTSDSVAATANYAITAATTSTLAPIVTLSSGSAGGSATYTITDISASAAYATGSTTGQIGLYFPSGTGLPTAPSQYSITDLTNSSGTGAPASVSVDTTTVTGDNGVTLTVSKSISMNDQLKIVVTGAINPVGGSYSAQFTGLNGSVQTVAPSFPTTAMTYPNGAFVQSGAQIDVIAGGYGFGISTQAAFAQLQAMDPASVVTGTFPAATGPRAGTLIQVAGSAGIWVVGTDGKIYQFSSASQFMADGYSPMQVVQVPSSGGLTVGTGAAPTAAMTLADGSIQNFGGTYYVYSGGHAFGIPTQADAAAIEASTGSMVITGSGSAPTSATIADGSLIQPVGSAGIYVTSGGSAYQFNSGTQLRGNGYTVMFVVMVPSLGSVTVG
;
A
#
# COMPACT_ATOMS: atom_id res chain seq x y z
N MET A 1 11.01 -3.74 47.65
CA MET A 1 10.29 -2.54 48.13
C MET A 1 8.92 -2.56 47.43
N ASN A 2 7.74 -2.51 48.04
CA ASN A 2 7.18 -1.77 49.19
C ASN A 2 6.55 -0.41 48.79
N LYS A 3 5.30 -0.17 49.25
CA LYS A 3 4.34 0.93 48.92
C LYS A 3 3.68 0.82 47.52
N LEU A 4 2.35 0.79 47.32
CA LEU A 4 1.12 1.31 47.99
C LEU A 4 0.87 2.83 47.90
N LYS A 5 -0.26 3.15 47.23
CA LYS A 5 -1.29 4.18 47.50
C LYS A 5 -0.86 5.57 48.01
N PHE A 6 -1.46 6.63 47.44
CA PHE A 6 -2.73 7.12 47.99
C PHE A 6 -3.59 7.89 46.97
N ASP A 7 -4.87 7.93 47.29
CA ASP A 7 -5.98 8.56 46.58
C ASP A 7 -5.97 10.10 46.74
N ASN A 8 -6.83 10.82 46.01
CA ASN A 8 -7.55 11.93 46.63
C ASN A 8 -8.97 12.07 46.07
N SER A 9 -9.89 12.53 46.92
CA SER A 9 -11.35 12.57 46.70
C SER A 9 -11.90 14.00 46.62
N ASN A 10 -13.19 14.14 46.30
CA ASN A 10 -14.17 15.14 46.80
C ASN A 10 -15.46 15.08 45.94
N THR A 11 -16.70 15.24 46.41
CA THR A 11 -17.29 15.27 47.77
C THR A 11 -18.82 15.01 47.67
N GLU A 12 -19.41 14.37 48.71
CA GLU A 12 -20.63 14.72 49.50
C GLU A 12 -21.77 15.59 48.88
N GLU A 13 -23.08 15.46 49.18
CA GLU A 13 -23.90 14.67 50.15
C GLU A 13 -25.17 14.08 49.42
N GLY A 14 -26.07 13.25 49.98
CA GLY A 14 -26.27 12.72 51.34
C GLY A 14 -27.36 11.61 51.41
N GLY A 15 -27.69 11.11 52.61
CA GLY A 15 -28.69 10.03 52.84
C GLY A 15 -30.16 10.50 52.87
N LEU A 16 -31.19 9.69 53.14
CA LEU A 16 -31.34 8.39 53.84
C LEU A 16 -32.68 7.70 53.42
N SER A 17 -33.05 6.45 53.76
CA SER A 17 -32.36 5.16 54.03
C SER A 17 -33.40 4.06 54.38
N ARG A 18 -33.11 2.76 54.12
CA ARG A 18 -33.87 1.53 54.51
C ARG A 18 -35.25 1.30 53.80
N ARG A 19 -35.78 0.07 53.62
CA ARG A 19 -35.34 -1.31 54.04
C ARG A 19 -35.88 -2.43 53.11
N THR A 20 -35.04 -3.44 52.82
CA THR A 20 -35.33 -4.90 52.59
C THR A 20 -36.66 -5.40 52.00
N GLY A 21 -36.61 -6.24 50.95
CA GLY A 21 -37.70 -7.18 50.61
C GLY A 21 -37.61 -7.91 49.26
N SER A 22 -36.76 -8.94 49.13
CA SER A 22 -36.72 -9.84 47.96
C SER A 22 -37.29 -11.21 48.31
N PHE A 23 -38.02 -11.86 47.38
CA PHE A 23 -37.76 -13.28 47.04
C PHE A 23 -38.40 -13.75 45.71
N THR A 24 -37.62 -14.50 44.94
CA THR A 24 -37.99 -15.17 43.67
C THR A 24 -38.85 -16.43 43.88
N LYS A 25 -39.66 -16.82 42.87
CA LYS A 25 -40.00 -18.24 42.65
C LYS A 25 -40.07 -18.61 41.16
N ARG A 26 -39.75 -19.87 40.85
CA ARG A 26 -39.63 -20.44 39.49
C ARG A 26 -40.84 -21.35 39.17
N PHE A 27 -40.93 -21.75 37.91
CA PHE A 27 -42.08 -22.43 37.30
C PHE A 27 -42.02 -23.98 37.38
N LEU A 28 -43.18 -24.60 37.14
CA LEU A 28 -43.39 -25.92 36.49
C LEU A 28 -43.15 -27.24 37.28
N ALA A 29 -44.23 -27.99 37.54
CA ALA A 29 -44.34 -29.46 37.34
C ALA A 29 -45.83 -29.93 37.38
N MET A 30 -46.15 -31.03 36.69
CA MET A 30 -47.51 -31.52 36.35
C MET A 30 -48.15 -32.51 37.34
N THR A 31 -49.41 -32.90 37.02
CA THR A 31 -50.15 -34.15 37.37
C THR A 31 -50.77 -34.33 38.76
N GLY A 32 -51.94 -35.00 38.78
CA GLY A 32 -52.69 -35.42 39.97
C GLY A 32 -54.20 -35.22 39.80
N ALA A 33 -55.03 -36.24 40.10
CA ALA A 33 -56.48 -36.19 39.87
C ALA A 33 -57.31 -36.62 41.09
N ALA A 34 -58.62 -36.36 40.99
CA ALA A 34 -59.76 -37.01 41.65
C ALA A 34 -60.30 -36.52 43.02
N ALA A 35 -61.60 -36.78 43.17
CA ALA A 35 -62.41 -36.88 44.40
C ALA A 35 -62.56 -35.66 45.33
N LEU A 36 -63.64 -34.88 45.12
CA LEU A 36 -64.27 -34.08 46.16
C LEU A 36 -65.27 -34.95 46.96
N VAL A 37 -65.10 -35.04 48.28
CA VAL A 37 -65.98 -35.81 49.19
C VAL A 37 -66.93 -34.88 49.95
N VAL A 38 -68.13 -35.37 50.27
CA VAL A 38 -69.28 -34.61 50.79
C VAL A 38 -69.40 -34.68 52.32
N GLY A 39 -69.79 -33.56 52.94
CA GLY A 39 -70.37 -33.52 54.30
C GLY A 39 -69.95 -32.30 55.12
N GLY A 40 -70.81 -31.63 55.90
CA GLY A 40 -72.27 -31.81 56.04
C GLY A 40 -72.82 -31.16 57.32
N ALA A 41 -74.08 -30.68 57.27
CA ALA A 41 -74.82 -29.97 58.33
C ALA A 41 -74.24 -28.59 58.78
N GLY A 42 -75.05 -27.58 59.14
CA GLY A 42 -76.50 -27.38 59.05
C GLY A 42 -76.81 -25.86 59.08
N SER A 43 -77.76 -25.30 58.33
CA SER A 43 -79.23 -25.50 58.28
C SER A 43 -80.01 -24.70 59.36
N VAL A 44 -81.32 -24.45 59.13
CA VAL A 44 -82.20 -23.43 59.79
C VAL A 44 -82.02 -22.01 59.21
N PHE A 45 -82.99 -21.07 59.10
CA PHE A 45 -84.44 -21.01 58.70
C PHE A 45 -84.95 -19.57 59.05
N ILE A 46 -85.97 -18.89 58.49
CA ILE A 46 -87.01 -19.04 57.42
C ILE A 46 -87.11 -17.64 56.73
N GLY A 47 -87.51 -17.40 55.46
CA GLY A 47 -87.92 -18.28 54.36
C GLY A 47 -89.23 -17.85 53.64
N ALA A 48 -89.21 -16.78 52.82
CA ALA A 48 -90.29 -16.35 51.92
C ALA A 48 -89.75 -16.17 50.48
N GLY A 49 -90.51 -16.29 49.39
CA GLY A 49 -91.93 -16.59 49.19
C GLY A 49 -92.23 -16.31 47.72
N ALA A 50 -92.38 -17.35 46.89
CA ALA A 50 -92.14 -17.22 45.44
C ALA A 50 -93.28 -16.50 44.67
N ALA A 51 -92.89 -15.57 43.79
CA ALA A 51 -93.76 -15.03 42.74
C ALA A 51 -93.61 -15.84 41.44
N SER A 52 -94.68 -15.94 40.66
CA SER A 52 -94.76 -16.83 39.49
C SER A 52 -93.83 -16.41 38.34
N ALA A 53 -93.32 -17.41 37.60
CA ALA A 53 -92.48 -17.18 36.43
C ALA A 53 -93.25 -16.50 35.29
N THR A 54 -92.72 -15.39 34.78
CA THR A 54 -93.16 -14.76 33.54
C THR A 54 -92.74 -15.62 32.35
N THR A 55 -93.71 -16.08 31.55
CA THR A 55 -93.45 -16.81 30.31
C THR A 55 -92.96 -15.87 29.21
N THR A 56 -91.72 -16.06 28.76
CA THR A 56 -91.18 -15.35 27.59
C THR A 56 -91.93 -15.78 26.34
N VAL A 57 -92.74 -14.89 25.76
CA VAL A 57 -93.44 -15.15 24.50
C VAL A 57 -92.43 -15.09 23.35
N SER A 58 -92.13 -16.25 22.76
CA SER A 58 -91.37 -16.32 21.51
C SER A 58 -92.32 -16.04 20.34
N SER A 59 -92.28 -14.82 19.81
CA SER A 59 -92.92 -14.49 18.53
C SER A 59 -92.04 -14.95 17.38
N SER A 60 -92.56 -15.79 16.49
CA SER A 60 -91.92 -16.05 15.20
C SER A 60 -91.87 -14.77 14.37
N THR A 61 -90.73 -14.50 13.75
CA THR A 61 -90.56 -13.38 12.83
C THR A 61 -91.44 -13.61 11.60
N TYR A 62 -92.51 -12.83 11.44
CA TYR A 62 -93.28 -12.80 10.20
C TYR A 62 -92.66 -11.78 9.24
N ILE A 63 -92.72 -12.07 7.94
CA ILE A 63 -92.18 -11.22 6.88
C ILE A 63 -93.35 -10.66 6.07
N VAL A 64 -93.28 -9.36 5.75
CA VAL A 64 -94.31 -8.63 4.99
C VAL A 64 -93.74 -8.26 3.62
N GLY A 65 -94.12 -9.02 2.59
CA GLY A 65 -93.66 -8.86 1.21
C GLY A 65 -93.15 -10.17 0.60
N SER A 66 -93.00 -10.20 -0.73
CA SER A 66 -92.36 -11.30 -1.47
C SER A 66 -90.83 -11.22 -1.39
N GLN A 67 -90.19 -12.39 -1.52
CA GLN A 67 -88.75 -12.63 -1.34
C GLN A 67 -88.29 -13.73 -2.28
N VAL A 68 -87.23 -13.45 -3.07
CA VAL A 68 -86.58 -14.48 -3.89
C VAL A 68 -86.19 -15.72 -3.06
N SER A 69 -86.28 -16.90 -3.67
CA SER A 69 -86.00 -18.17 -2.99
C SER A 69 -84.69 -18.80 -3.47
N GLY A 70 -84.13 -19.73 -2.70
CA GLY A 70 -82.95 -20.51 -3.11
C GLY A 70 -81.65 -19.72 -3.29
N VAL A 71 -81.46 -18.62 -2.54
CA VAL A 71 -80.27 -17.75 -2.67
C VAL A 71 -78.99 -18.49 -2.29
N THR A 72 -78.09 -18.60 -3.27
CA THR A 72 -76.78 -19.27 -3.17
C THR A 72 -75.68 -18.35 -3.72
N LEU A 73 -74.48 -18.41 -3.14
CA LEU A 73 -73.33 -17.65 -3.62
C LEU A 73 -72.06 -18.53 -3.59
N GLY A 74 -71.49 -18.77 -4.77
CA GLY A 74 -70.16 -19.35 -4.95
C GLY A 74 -69.12 -18.28 -5.32
N GLN A 75 -67.84 -18.56 -5.05
CA GLN A 75 -66.70 -17.74 -5.46
C GLN A 75 -65.53 -18.63 -5.88
N SER A 76 -64.78 -18.23 -6.91
CA SER A 76 -63.65 -19.02 -7.43
C SER A 76 -62.38 -18.95 -6.57
N SER A 77 -62.32 -18.02 -5.62
CA SER A 77 -61.22 -17.88 -4.65
C SER A 77 -61.78 -17.41 -3.31
N THR A 78 -61.31 -18.03 -2.22
CA THR A 78 -61.59 -17.62 -0.83
C THR A 78 -60.54 -16.65 -0.28
N THR A 79 -59.47 -16.36 -1.00
CA THR A 79 -58.33 -15.58 -0.49
C THR A 79 -58.65 -14.08 -0.41
N GLU A 80 -58.27 -13.39 0.68
CA GLU A 80 -58.28 -11.92 0.76
C GLU A 80 -57.66 -11.25 -0.48
N SER A 81 -58.23 -10.10 -0.90
CA SER A 81 -57.78 -9.23 -2.00
C SER A 81 -57.60 -9.87 -3.39
N ALA A 82 -57.72 -11.20 -3.52
CA ALA A 82 -57.63 -11.90 -4.79
C ALA A 82 -58.78 -11.53 -5.74
N SER A 83 -58.51 -11.57 -7.05
CA SER A 83 -59.57 -11.50 -8.06
C SER A 83 -60.34 -12.81 -8.07
N ALA A 84 -61.65 -12.77 -7.81
CA ALA A 84 -62.54 -13.93 -7.81
C ALA A 84 -63.69 -13.76 -8.80
N VAL A 85 -64.08 -14.87 -9.42
CA VAL A 85 -65.35 -14.99 -10.14
C VAL A 85 -66.41 -15.39 -9.12
N TYR A 86 -67.33 -14.48 -8.83
CA TYR A 86 -68.52 -14.74 -8.03
C TYR A 86 -69.63 -15.30 -8.92
N THR A 87 -70.39 -16.27 -8.38
CA THR A 87 -71.56 -16.86 -9.03
C THR A 87 -72.71 -16.89 -8.04
N LEU A 88 -73.64 -15.95 -8.21
CA LEU A 88 -74.87 -15.82 -7.44
C LEU A 88 -75.99 -16.62 -8.11
N GLY A 89 -76.76 -17.41 -7.38
CA GLY A 89 -77.96 -18.09 -7.87
C GLY A 89 -79.18 -17.80 -6.99
N PHE A 90 -80.34 -17.54 -7.60
CA PHE A 90 -81.62 -17.39 -6.89
C PHE A 90 -82.81 -17.68 -7.82
N THR A 91 -83.99 -17.94 -7.27
CA THR A 91 -85.25 -18.09 -8.02
C THR A 91 -86.14 -16.89 -7.75
N ALA A 92 -86.53 -16.16 -8.81
CA ALA A 92 -87.42 -15.01 -8.70
C ALA A 92 -88.84 -15.46 -8.33
N THR A 93 -89.39 -14.95 -7.24
CA THR A 93 -90.76 -15.27 -6.78
C THR A 93 -91.80 -14.36 -7.40
N ASP A 94 -91.42 -13.13 -7.74
CA ASP A 94 -92.14 -12.27 -8.67
C ASP A 94 -91.25 -11.94 -9.88
N GLY A 95 -91.82 -11.89 -11.08
CA GLY A 95 -91.05 -11.70 -12.31
C GLY A 95 -90.34 -10.36 -12.35
N ILE A 96 -89.05 -10.35 -12.73
CA ILE A 96 -88.27 -9.10 -12.88
C ILE A 96 -88.53 -8.55 -14.28
N ALA A 97 -89.22 -7.40 -14.36
CA ALA A 97 -89.48 -6.71 -15.62
C ALA A 97 -88.17 -6.26 -16.31
N ALA A 98 -88.22 -6.07 -17.64
CA ALA A 98 -87.10 -5.52 -18.38
C ALA A 98 -86.85 -4.06 -17.97
N GLY A 99 -85.58 -3.68 -17.73
CA GLY A 99 -85.24 -2.44 -17.03
C GLY A 99 -85.31 -2.51 -15.50
N GLY A 100 -85.79 -3.62 -14.93
CA GLY A 100 -85.78 -3.88 -13.48
C GLY A 100 -84.36 -4.17 -12.96
N SER A 101 -84.21 -4.25 -11.64
CA SER A 101 -82.91 -4.41 -10.98
C SER A 101 -82.88 -5.56 -9.98
N ALA A 102 -81.71 -6.16 -9.84
CA ALA A 102 -81.34 -7.04 -8.73
C ALA A 102 -80.24 -6.36 -7.90
N THR A 103 -80.36 -6.40 -6.58
CA THR A 103 -79.35 -5.85 -5.65
C THR A 103 -78.82 -6.99 -4.79
N LEU A 104 -77.55 -7.31 -4.98
CA LEU A 104 -76.79 -8.19 -4.08
C LEU A 104 -76.21 -7.32 -2.97
N THR A 105 -76.56 -7.62 -1.72
CA THR A 105 -75.96 -6.97 -0.54
C THR A 105 -75.05 -7.96 0.17
N LEU A 106 -73.78 -7.59 0.32
CA LEU A 106 -72.78 -8.37 1.05
C LEU A 106 -72.51 -7.67 2.38
N THR A 107 -72.82 -8.36 3.49
CA THR A 107 -72.79 -7.80 4.85
C THR A 107 -71.81 -8.56 5.73
N ASP A 108 -71.08 -7.84 6.57
CA ASP A 108 -70.29 -8.42 7.65
C ASP A 108 -71.20 -9.07 8.71
N GLY A 109 -71.04 -10.38 8.91
CA GLY A 109 -71.81 -11.16 9.87
C GLY A 109 -71.50 -10.84 11.34
N ALA A 110 -70.31 -10.31 11.67
CA ALA A 110 -69.89 -10.11 13.05
C ALA A 110 -70.60 -8.93 13.74
N ALA A 111 -70.76 -9.02 15.06
CA ALA A 111 -71.28 -7.92 15.87
C ALA A 111 -70.21 -6.87 16.26
N SER A 112 -68.93 -7.13 15.94
CA SER A 112 -67.77 -6.49 16.56
C SER A 112 -67.09 -5.42 15.69
N GLY A 113 -67.82 -4.35 15.35
CA GLY A 113 -67.28 -2.99 15.17
C GLY A 113 -66.15 -2.70 14.16
N ARG A 114 -65.76 -3.64 13.27
CA ARG A 114 -64.71 -3.41 12.26
C ARG A 114 -65.32 -3.03 10.91
N TRP A 115 -64.56 -2.30 10.09
CA TRP A 115 -65.03 -1.72 8.82
C TRP A 115 -64.59 -2.54 7.59
N ALA A 116 -64.77 -3.86 7.63
CA ALA A 116 -64.35 -4.75 6.56
C ALA A 116 -65.25 -4.62 5.31
N ARG A 117 -64.73 -4.09 4.20
CA ARG A 117 -65.42 -4.08 2.90
C ARG A 117 -65.40 -5.49 2.31
N ALA A 118 -66.56 -5.99 1.85
CA ALA A 118 -66.68 -7.35 1.31
C ALA A 118 -66.01 -7.51 -0.08
N LEU A 119 -65.90 -6.40 -0.83
CA LEU A 119 -65.20 -6.29 -2.11
C LEU A 119 -64.33 -5.02 -2.12
N THR A 120 -63.13 -5.11 -2.69
CA THR A 120 -62.18 -3.98 -2.85
C THR A 120 -62.29 -3.32 -4.22
N LYS A 121 -62.63 -4.08 -5.27
CA LYS A 121 -62.82 -3.61 -6.65
C LYS A 121 -64.20 -3.99 -7.16
N GLY A 122 -64.83 -3.07 -7.89
CA GLY A 122 -66.17 -3.28 -8.46
C GLY A 122 -66.25 -4.39 -9.50
N PRO A 123 -67.47 -4.90 -9.77
CA PRO A 123 -67.68 -6.05 -10.63
C PRO A 123 -67.36 -5.70 -12.08
N THR A 124 -66.68 -6.63 -12.74
CA THR A 124 -66.34 -6.61 -14.16
C THR A 124 -66.90 -7.87 -14.82
N SER A 125 -67.18 -7.81 -16.12
CA SER A 125 -67.73 -8.93 -16.90
C SER A 125 -68.99 -9.56 -16.27
N VAL A 126 -69.98 -8.72 -15.92
CA VAL A 126 -71.22 -9.19 -15.29
C VAL A 126 -72.13 -9.85 -16.32
N ILE A 127 -72.47 -11.13 -16.11
CA ILE A 127 -73.33 -11.94 -16.98
C ILE A 127 -74.52 -12.43 -16.16
N VAL A 128 -75.73 -12.08 -16.58
CA VAL A 128 -77.00 -12.59 -16.02
C VAL A 128 -77.54 -13.67 -16.94
N THR A 129 -77.94 -14.82 -16.39
CA THR A 129 -78.54 -15.95 -17.10
C THR A 129 -79.88 -16.33 -16.46
N SER A 130 -80.92 -16.50 -17.26
CA SER A 130 -82.25 -16.92 -16.83
C SER A 130 -82.93 -17.73 -17.93
N GLY A 131 -83.52 -18.88 -17.59
CA GLY A 131 -84.26 -19.72 -18.55
C GLY A 131 -83.46 -20.23 -19.76
N GLY A 132 -82.13 -20.25 -19.68
CA GLY A 132 -81.23 -20.61 -20.78
C GLY A 132 -80.72 -19.44 -21.64
N ASN A 133 -81.26 -18.23 -21.45
CA ASN A 133 -80.77 -17.02 -22.10
C ASN A 133 -79.80 -16.27 -21.18
N SER A 134 -78.71 -15.74 -21.75
CA SER A 134 -77.69 -14.95 -21.04
C SER A 134 -77.53 -13.55 -21.62
N VAL A 135 -77.21 -12.57 -20.78
CA VAL A 135 -76.92 -11.18 -21.18
C VAL A 135 -75.78 -10.59 -20.35
N THR A 136 -74.85 -9.90 -21.02
CA THR A 136 -73.75 -9.18 -20.36
C THR A 136 -74.18 -7.76 -20.03
N LEU A 137 -74.01 -7.33 -18.78
CA LEU A 137 -74.34 -5.98 -18.32
C LEU A 137 -73.14 -5.03 -18.44
N SER A 138 -73.38 -3.84 -18.99
CA SER A 138 -72.36 -2.78 -19.16
C SER A 138 -72.33 -1.74 -18.04
N GLY A 139 -73.21 -1.85 -17.04
CA GLY A 139 -73.48 -0.79 -16.06
C GLY A 139 -73.77 -1.26 -14.63
N ALA A 140 -73.19 -2.37 -14.19
CA ALA A 140 -73.25 -2.78 -12.79
C ALA A 140 -72.41 -1.83 -11.92
N SER A 141 -72.91 -1.44 -10.75
CA SER A 141 -72.25 -0.49 -9.86
C SER A 141 -72.09 -1.03 -8.44
N VAL A 142 -71.04 -0.57 -7.74
CA VAL A 142 -70.90 -0.80 -6.29
C VAL A 142 -71.36 0.44 -5.54
N GLY A 143 -72.37 0.26 -4.70
CA GLY A 143 -72.71 1.19 -3.64
C GLY A 143 -72.03 0.79 -2.32
N TYR A 144 -71.82 1.79 -1.48
CA TYR A 144 -71.58 1.61 -0.05
C TYR A 144 -72.71 2.34 0.67
N ALA A 145 -73.40 1.66 1.58
CA ALA A 145 -74.62 2.20 2.18
C ALA A 145 -74.32 3.46 3.04
N PRO A 146 -74.94 4.62 2.73
CA PRO A 146 -74.73 5.84 3.53
C PRO A 146 -75.27 5.66 4.95
N GLY A 147 -74.41 5.84 5.95
CA GLY A 147 -74.80 5.90 7.36
C GLY A 147 -75.03 4.55 8.08
N SER A 148 -74.79 3.40 7.45
CA SER A 148 -74.84 2.12 8.16
C SER A 148 -73.58 1.91 9.00
N THR A 149 -73.74 1.58 10.29
CA THR A 149 -72.63 1.28 11.23
C THR A 149 -71.92 -0.06 10.96
N LYS A 150 -72.39 -0.82 9.96
CA LYS A 150 -71.70 -1.97 9.35
C LYS A 150 -71.34 -1.66 7.90
N ALA A 151 -70.20 -2.15 7.43
CA ALA A 151 -69.67 -1.93 6.08
C ALA A 151 -70.36 -2.78 5.00
N ALA A 152 -71.67 -2.63 4.84
CA ALA A 152 -72.42 -3.31 3.78
C ALA A 152 -71.97 -2.84 2.38
N THR A 153 -71.59 -3.79 1.54
CA THR A 153 -71.22 -3.55 0.13
C THR A 153 -72.39 -3.96 -0.74
N THR A 154 -72.99 -3.03 -1.49
CA THR A 154 -74.10 -3.31 -2.41
C THR A 154 -73.62 -3.37 -3.85
N VAL A 155 -73.99 -4.43 -4.56
CA VAL A 155 -73.76 -4.59 -6.00
C VAL A 155 -75.13 -4.50 -6.69
N THR A 156 -75.37 -3.38 -7.37
CA THR A 156 -76.64 -3.12 -8.05
C THR A 156 -76.50 -3.44 -9.54
N MET A 157 -77.43 -4.27 -10.04
CA MET A 157 -77.38 -4.84 -11.38
C MET A 157 -78.73 -4.62 -12.07
N THR A 158 -78.78 -3.66 -13.00
CA THR A 158 -79.99 -3.34 -13.78
C THR A 158 -80.02 -4.17 -15.07
N LEU A 159 -81.13 -4.86 -15.31
CA LEU A 159 -81.37 -5.60 -16.55
C LEU A 159 -81.61 -4.61 -17.71
N PRO A 160 -81.12 -4.89 -18.93
CA PRO A 160 -81.46 -4.07 -20.09
C PRO A 160 -82.96 -4.17 -20.42
N SER A 161 -83.48 -3.21 -21.18
CA SER A 161 -84.87 -3.18 -21.65
C SER A 161 -85.25 -4.34 -22.60
N THR A 162 -84.29 -5.20 -22.96
CA THR A 162 -84.45 -6.39 -23.79
C THR A 162 -84.46 -7.72 -23.02
N PHE A 163 -84.27 -7.71 -21.69
CA PHE A 163 -84.15 -8.94 -20.90
C PHE A 163 -85.01 -8.88 -19.63
N SER A 164 -85.88 -9.87 -19.44
CA SER A 164 -86.75 -10.02 -18.27
C SER A 164 -86.68 -11.43 -17.69
N VAL A 165 -87.05 -11.56 -16.42
CA VAL A 165 -87.08 -12.84 -15.68
C VAL A 165 -88.54 -13.18 -15.39
N ALA A 166 -88.96 -14.39 -15.75
CA ALA A 166 -90.32 -14.87 -15.47
C ALA A 166 -90.49 -15.23 -13.97
N ASN A 167 -91.74 -15.19 -13.49
CA ASN A 167 -92.07 -15.72 -12.17
C ASN A 167 -91.68 -17.21 -12.09
N GLY A 168 -91.00 -17.62 -11.02
CA GLY A 168 -90.50 -18.98 -10.81
C GLY A 168 -89.24 -19.35 -11.59
N ALA A 169 -88.64 -18.41 -12.35
CA ALA A 169 -87.41 -18.67 -13.08
C ALA A 169 -86.18 -18.61 -12.18
N ALA A 170 -85.28 -19.58 -12.36
CA ALA A 170 -83.94 -19.55 -11.78
C ALA A 170 -83.05 -18.55 -12.55
N VAL A 171 -82.36 -17.71 -11.78
CA VAL A 171 -81.43 -16.68 -12.23
C VAL A 171 -80.04 -17.00 -11.70
N THR A 172 -79.05 -17.01 -12.58
CA THR A 172 -77.63 -17.10 -12.22
C THR A 172 -76.95 -15.81 -12.67
N VAL A 173 -76.22 -15.14 -11.78
CA VAL A 173 -75.40 -13.97 -12.09
C VAL A 173 -73.94 -14.25 -11.81
N GLN A 174 -73.09 -14.10 -12.81
CA GLN A 174 -71.64 -14.26 -12.70
C GLN A 174 -70.94 -12.90 -12.86
N PHE A 175 -69.94 -12.61 -12.03
CA PHE A 175 -69.12 -11.40 -12.17
C PHE A 175 -67.72 -11.58 -11.58
N THR A 176 -66.74 -10.84 -12.09
CA THR A 176 -65.36 -10.83 -11.57
C THR A 176 -65.14 -9.59 -10.71
N ALA A 177 -64.80 -9.76 -9.45
CA ALA A 177 -64.49 -8.67 -8.50
C ALA A 177 -63.25 -9.02 -7.66
N SER A 178 -62.65 -8.03 -7.00
CA SER A 178 -61.58 -8.29 -6.02
C SER A 178 -62.17 -8.48 -4.64
N ASN A 179 -61.79 -9.58 -3.98
CA ASN A 179 -62.22 -9.96 -2.64
C ASN A 179 -61.90 -8.85 -1.61
N GLY A 180 -62.66 -8.83 -0.51
CA GLY A 180 -62.37 -8.00 0.65
C GLY A 180 -60.95 -8.22 1.20
N ALA A 181 -60.34 -7.17 1.74
CA ALA A 181 -58.99 -7.19 2.30
C ALA A 181 -58.94 -7.65 3.77
N ALA A 182 -59.92 -8.46 4.20
CA ALA A 182 -60.03 -8.97 5.56
C ALA A 182 -60.73 -10.34 5.61
N ALA A 183 -60.12 -11.28 6.31
CA ALA A 183 -60.65 -12.63 6.53
C ALA A 183 -61.91 -12.56 7.41
N HIS A 184 -63.06 -12.80 6.80
CA HIS A 184 -64.35 -12.77 7.48
C HIS A 184 -65.39 -13.65 6.82
N THR A 185 -66.41 -14.02 7.60
CA THR A 185 -67.62 -14.66 7.08
C THR A 185 -68.65 -13.59 6.75
N TYR A 186 -68.90 -13.41 5.46
CA TYR A 186 -69.85 -12.46 4.91
C TYR A 186 -71.18 -13.15 4.61
N THR A 187 -72.29 -12.51 4.96
CA THR A 187 -73.63 -12.95 4.56
C THR A 187 -74.05 -12.24 3.27
N ALA A 188 -74.52 -13.02 2.29
CA ALA A 188 -75.15 -12.48 1.10
C ALA A 188 -76.67 -12.38 1.29
N SER A 189 -77.28 -11.29 0.85
CA SER A 189 -78.72 -11.20 0.65
C SER A 189 -79.05 -10.59 -0.71
N VAL A 190 -80.20 -10.99 -1.27
CA VAL A 190 -80.66 -10.54 -2.59
C VAL A 190 -82.07 -9.98 -2.46
N SER A 191 -82.28 -8.78 -3.02
CA SER A 191 -83.61 -8.25 -3.35
C SER A 191 -83.68 -7.91 -4.84
N THR A 192 -84.88 -7.81 -5.38
CA THR A 192 -85.14 -7.36 -6.75
C THR A 192 -86.12 -6.20 -6.76
N SER A 193 -86.31 -5.56 -7.91
CA SER A 193 -87.34 -4.53 -8.10
C SER A 193 -88.78 -5.05 -7.95
N SER A 194 -88.97 -6.37 -7.91
CA SER A 194 -90.27 -7.03 -7.69
C SER A 194 -90.32 -7.62 -6.27
N ASP A 195 -89.33 -8.46 -5.93
CA ASP A 195 -89.12 -9.07 -4.62
C ASP A 195 -88.28 -8.12 -3.73
N SER A 196 -88.90 -7.04 -3.26
CA SER A 196 -88.19 -5.94 -2.58
C SER A 196 -87.61 -6.27 -1.19
N VAL A 197 -88.08 -7.35 -0.54
CA VAL A 197 -87.55 -7.78 0.76
C VAL A 197 -86.27 -8.61 0.54
N PRO A 198 -85.12 -8.29 1.18
CA PRO A 198 -83.87 -9.01 0.95
C PRO A 198 -83.87 -10.43 1.55
N ALA A 199 -83.88 -11.44 0.69
CA ALA A 199 -83.71 -12.83 1.09
C ALA A 199 -82.23 -13.12 1.41
N SER A 200 -81.94 -13.56 2.64
CA SER A 200 -80.59 -13.98 3.04
C SER A 200 -80.26 -15.37 2.50
N GLY A 201 -79.11 -15.49 1.81
CA GLY A 201 -78.59 -16.75 1.29
C GLY A 201 -77.42 -17.32 2.09
N THR A 202 -76.66 -18.19 1.43
CA THR A 202 -75.45 -18.81 1.99
C THR A 202 -74.38 -17.77 2.36
N SER A 203 -73.81 -17.90 3.56
CA SER A 203 -72.59 -17.18 3.93
C SER A 203 -71.37 -17.73 3.17
N TYR A 204 -70.39 -16.86 2.88
CA TYR A 204 -69.07 -17.29 2.41
C TYR A 204 -67.98 -16.75 3.34
N THR A 205 -66.86 -17.47 3.46
CA THR A 205 -65.72 -17.04 4.27
C THR A 205 -64.56 -16.64 3.37
N LEU A 206 -64.05 -15.43 3.56
CA LEU A 206 -62.70 -15.08 3.12
C LEU A 206 -61.69 -15.61 4.14
N VAL A 207 -60.68 -16.32 3.63
CA VAL A 207 -59.53 -16.80 4.37
C VAL A 207 -58.39 -15.82 4.12
N ALA A 208 -57.58 -15.56 5.17
CA ALA A 208 -56.43 -14.69 5.05
C ALA A 208 -55.54 -15.10 3.87
N ALA A 209 -54.99 -14.13 3.15
CA ALA A 209 -53.89 -14.43 2.24
C ALA A 209 -52.78 -15.09 3.07
N ALA A 210 -52.43 -16.34 2.72
CA ALA A 210 -51.37 -17.04 3.42
C ALA A 210 -50.06 -16.27 3.21
N SER A 211 -49.66 -15.48 4.21
CA SER A 211 -48.44 -14.70 4.12
C SER A 211 -47.28 -15.67 3.96
N ALA A 212 -46.71 -15.70 2.76
CA ALA A 212 -45.44 -16.34 2.53
C ALA A 212 -44.44 -15.64 3.46
N ALA A 213 -44.03 -16.34 4.52
CA ALA A 213 -43.12 -15.77 5.52
C ALA A 213 -41.89 -15.21 4.78
N ILE A 214 -41.60 -13.92 5.00
CA ILE A 214 -40.58 -13.22 4.21
C ILE A 214 -39.29 -14.01 4.29
N THR A 215 -38.86 -14.52 3.15
CA THR A 215 -37.73 -15.45 3.05
C THR A 215 -36.46 -14.65 3.16
N THR A 216 -35.57 -15.09 4.05
CA THR A 216 -34.28 -14.43 4.29
C THR A 216 -33.16 -15.42 4.10
N SER A 217 -32.16 -15.08 3.29
CA SER A 217 -30.96 -15.90 3.13
C SER A 217 -29.69 -15.05 3.02
N LEU A 218 -28.57 -15.67 3.36
CA LEU A 218 -27.22 -15.15 3.16
C LEU A 218 -26.44 -16.16 2.32
N SER A 219 -25.68 -15.69 1.33
CA SER A 219 -24.72 -16.56 0.61
C SER A 219 -23.53 -16.98 1.49
N ASN A 220 -23.26 -16.22 2.56
CA ASN A 220 -22.27 -16.52 3.58
C ASN A 220 -22.80 -16.08 4.95
N ALA A 221 -22.90 -17.00 5.90
CA ALA A 221 -23.48 -16.76 7.22
C ALA A 221 -22.42 -16.57 8.34
N ILE A 222 -21.19 -16.16 8.01
CA ILE A 222 -20.10 -15.99 8.99
C ILE A 222 -20.08 -14.56 9.55
N ASN A 223 -19.85 -14.39 10.85
CA ASN A 223 -19.70 -13.06 11.47
C ASN A 223 -18.50 -12.28 10.89
N GLY A 224 -18.72 -11.01 10.56
CA GLY A 224 -17.75 -10.13 9.90
C GLY A 224 -17.60 -10.37 8.39
N ALA A 225 -18.31 -11.33 7.81
CA ALA A 225 -18.11 -11.76 6.43
C ALA A 225 -18.97 -11.00 5.41
N SER A 226 -18.42 -10.82 4.20
CA SER A 226 -19.17 -10.39 3.01
C SER A 226 -20.13 -11.48 2.53
N ALA A 227 -21.36 -11.09 2.25
CA ALA A 227 -22.45 -11.95 1.81
C ALA A 227 -23.34 -11.25 0.77
N THR A 228 -24.11 -12.06 0.04
CA THR A 228 -25.33 -11.59 -0.63
C THR A 228 -26.51 -11.82 0.31
N LEU A 229 -27.09 -10.75 0.85
CA LEU A 229 -28.33 -10.78 1.61
C LEU A 229 -29.50 -10.81 0.62
N THR A 230 -30.42 -11.77 0.76
CA THR A 230 -31.65 -11.81 -0.04
C THR A 230 -32.87 -11.81 0.87
N LEU A 231 -33.80 -10.89 0.59
CA LEU A 231 -35.14 -10.81 1.16
C LEU A 231 -36.13 -11.13 0.04
N GLY A 232 -37.01 -12.12 0.22
CA GLY A 232 -37.91 -12.58 -0.84
C GLY A 232 -39.33 -12.89 -0.36
N SER A 233 -40.26 -13.01 -1.30
CA SER A 233 -41.69 -13.25 -1.05
C SER A 233 -42.39 -12.10 -0.28
N MET A 234 -41.91 -10.87 -0.43
CA MET A 234 -42.46 -9.69 0.24
C MET A 234 -43.72 -9.20 -0.46
N TYR A 235 -44.89 -9.40 0.13
CA TYR A 235 -46.16 -9.02 -0.49
C TYR A 235 -46.44 -7.51 -0.37
N LEU A 236 -46.74 -6.86 -1.50
CA LEU A 236 -47.17 -5.46 -1.55
C LEU A 236 -48.69 -5.31 -1.40
N GLY A 237 -49.13 -4.56 -0.40
CA GLY A 237 -50.54 -4.35 -0.05
C GLY A 237 -51.12 -3.00 -0.42
N ASP A 238 -52.47 -2.93 -0.47
CA ASP A 238 -53.21 -1.67 -0.35
C ASP A 238 -53.31 -1.21 1.12
N SER A 239 -53.62 0.06 1.32
CA SER A 239 -53.59 0.76 2.60
C SER A 239 -54.62 0.34 3.65
N THR A 240 -55.46 -0.67 3.40
CA THR A 240 -56.61 -1.00 4.26
C THR A 240 -56.57 -2.36 4.97
N ALA A 241 -55.54 -3.17 4.73
CA ALA A 241 -55.40 -4.53 5.28
C ALA A 241 -54.42 -4.62 6.46
N THR A 242 -54.65 -5.57 7.38
CA THR A 242 -53.63 -6.00 8.36
C THR A 242 -53.60 -7.52 8.59
N PRO A 243 -52.89 -8.28 7.75
CA PRO A 243 -52.16 -9.48 8.16
C PRO A 243 -50.76 -9.09 8.68
N ALA A 244 -50.06 -10.02 9.34
CA ALA A 244 -48.65 -9.81 9.67
C ALA A 244 -47.76 -9.98 8.42
N ALA A 245 -46.73 -9.13 8.29
CA ALA A 245 -45.75 -9.10 7.19
C ALA A 245 -46.32 -8.74 5.79
N GLN A 246 -46.85 -7.53 5.66
CA GLN A 246 -47.21 -6.89 4.39
C GLN A 246 -46.54 -5.52 4.29
N LEU A 247 -45.95 -5.20 3.14
CA LEU A 247 -45.37 -3.88 2.86
C LEU A 247 -46.41 -3.07 2.07
N THR A 248 -46.76 -1.88 2.54
CA THR A 248 -48.01 -1.23 2.11
C THR A 248 -47.75 0.13 1.48
N PHE A 249 -48.22 0.35 0.26
CA PHE A 249 -48.22 1.65 -0.40
C PHE A 249 -49.61 2.30 -0.32
N PRO A 250 -49.73 3.56 0.15
CA PRO A 250 -50.96 4.33 -0.03
C PRO A 250 -51.21 4.56 -1.53
N SER A 251 -52.48 4.45 -1.94
CA SER A 251 -52.84 4.46 -3.36
C SER A 251 -53.11 5.87 -3.90
N ALA A 252 -52.05 6.57 -4.29
CA ALA A 252 -52.14 7.83 -5.05
C ALA A 252 -51.15 7.87 -6.23
N ALA A 253 -51.63 8.17 -7.43
CA ALA A 253 -50.78 8.31 -8.61
C ALA A 253 -49.98 9.63 -8.54
N GLY A 254 -48.66 9.54 -8.29
CA GLY A 254 -47.74 10.68 -8.42
C GLY A 254 -46.49 10.67 -7.54
N ASN A 255 -46.42 9.83 -6.50
CA ASN A 255 -45.32 9.85 -5.52
C ASN A 255 -44.28 8.74 -5.77
N GLN A 256 -43.06 8.91 -5.22
CA GLN A 256 -42.00 7.90 -5.29
C GLN A 256 -42.04 6.98 -4.05
N GLY A 257 -42.03 5.67 -4.29
CA GLY A 257 -41.92 4.66 -3.25
C GLY A 257 -40.48 4.53 -2.74
N VAL A 258 -40.32 4.42 -1.42
CA VAL A 258 -39.04 4.28 -0.74
C VAL A 258 -39.07 3.03 0.13
N PHE A 259 -38.12 2.11 -0.10
CA PHE A 259 -37.85 0.98 0.80
C PHE A 259 -36.71 1.35 1.74
N THR A 260 -36.94 1.35 3.04
CA THR A 260 -35.86 1.50 4.03
C THR A 260 -35.49 0.11 4.54
N LEU A 261 -34.23 -0.27 4.35
CA LEU A 261 -33.65 -1.54 4.76
C LEU A 261 -32.58 -1.30 5.84
N THR A 262 -32.77 -1.89 7.01
CA THR A 262 -31.78 -1.94 8.10
C THR A 262 -31.27 -3.37 8.26
N TYR A 263 -29.97 -3.54 8.37
CA TYR A 263 -29.28 -4.82 8.59
C TYR A 263 -28.48 -4.75 9.89
N GLY A 264 -29.20 -4.75 11.01
CA GLY A 264 -28.71 -4.31 12.33
C GLY A 264 -27.38 -4.92 12.75
N GLY A 265 -26.38 -4.05 12.97
CA GLY A 265 -25.02 -4.41 13.37
C GLY A 265 -24.08 -4.83 12.22
N GLY A 266 -24.62 -5.13 11.04
CA GLY A 266 -23.86 -5.30 9.81
C GLY A 266 -23.66 -3.98 9.06
N THR A 267 -23.18 -4.06 7.82
CA THR A 267 -23.13 -2.89 6.91
C THR A 267 -23.67 -3.22 5.53
N LEU A 268 -24.42 -2.30 4.95
CA LEU A 268 -24.95 -2.41 3.59
C LEU A 268 -24.10 -1.58 2.61
N PRO A 269 -24.04 -1.94 1.31
CA PRO A 269 -23.32 -1.15 0.32
C PRO A 269 -24.09 0.14 -0.07
N SER A 270 -23.37 1.20 -0.40
CA SER A 270 -23.95 2.47 -0.87
C SER A 270 -24.39 2.47 -2.34
N SER A 271 -23.74 1.67 -3.18
CA SER A 271 -23.96 1.73 -4.63
C SER A 271 -25.21 0.97 -5.05
N ALA A 272 -26.09 1.63 -5.81
CA ALA A 272 -27.25 1.00 -6.44
C ALA A 272 -26.89 -0.21 -7.33
N SER A 273 -25.65 -0.28 -7.85
CA SER A 273 -25.14 -1.44 -8.62
C SER A 273 -25.12 -2.76 -7.85
N ASN A 274 -25.19 -2.70 -6.52
CA ASN A 274 -25.10 -3.86 -5.64
C ASN A 274 -26.47 -4.38 -5.23
N TYR A 275 -27.55 -3.75 -5.70
CA TYR A 275 -28.93 -4.12 -5.41
C TYR A 275 -29.60 -4.63 -6.67
N THR A 276 -30.40 -5.68 -6.53
CA THR A 276 -31.35 -6.15 -7.55
C THR A 276 -32.71 -6.28 -6.90
N ILE A 277 -33.74 -5.68 -7.49
CA ILE A 277 -35.12 -5.83 -7.04
C ILE A 277 -35.88 -6.62 -8.11
N THR A 278 -36.66 -7.61 -7.72
CA THR A 278 -37.62 -8.27 -8.61
C THR A 278 -39.04 -8.13 -8.06
N ALA A 279 -40.01 -7.96 -8.95
CA ALA A 279 -41.43 -7.96 -8.63
C ALA A 279 -42.13 -9.04 -9.46
N THR A 280 -42.79 -9.98 -8.79
CA THR A 280 -43.52 -11.08 -9.43
C THR A 280 -45.01 -10.85 -9.28
N ASN A 281 -45.72 -10.68 -10.39
CA ASN A 281 -47.16 -10.39 -10.33
C ASN A 281 -48.00 -11.65 -10.06
N SER A 282 -49.31 -11.47 -9.87
CA SER A 282 -50.26 -12.55 -9.61
C SER A 282 -50.44 -13.57 -10.76
N THR A 283 -49.88 -13.32 -11.95
CA THR A 283 -49.80 -14.28 -13.07
C THR A 283 -48.42 -14.93 -13.22
N GLY A 284 -47.50 -14.69 -12.29
CA GLY A 284 -46.15 -15.27 -12.27
C GLY A 284 -45.13 -14.58 -13.18
N VAL A 285 -45.46 -13.41 -13.74
CA VAL A 285 -44.53 -12.62 -14.56
C VAL A 285 -43.58 -11.86 -13.65
N VAL A 286 -42.28 -12.04 -13.86
CA VAL A 286 -41.21 -11.38 -13.09
C VAL A 286 -40.70 -10.15 -13.85
N THR A 287 -40.73 -8.99 -13.19
CA THR A 287 -40.09 -7.75 -13.61
C THR A 287 -38.83 -7.54 -12.77
N THR A 288 -37.69 -7.27 -13.39
CA THR A 288 -36.42 -6.99 -12.69
C THR A 288 -36.06 -5.52 -12.82
N LEU A 289 -35.81 -4.86 -11.69
CA LEU A 289 -35.31 -3.49 -11.61
C LEU A 289 -33.80 -3.49 -11.35
N THR A 290 -33.13 -2.53 -11.96
CA THR A 290 -31.68 -2.36 -12.01
C THR A 290 -31.27 -1.01 -11.39
N SER A 291 -29.97 -0.74 -11.30
CA SER A 291 -29.43 0.54 -10.81
C SER A 291 -29.77 1.78 -11.64
N ALA A 292 -30.54 1.65 -12.73
CA ALA A 292 -31.13 2.77 -13.46
C ALA A 292 -32.56 3.12 -12.97
N ASP A 293 -33.24 2.17 -12.33
CA ASP A 293 -34.67 2.23 -12.00
C ASP A 293 -34.94 2.75 -10.57
N PHE A 294 -33.89 2.81 -9.74
CA PHE A 294 -33.90 3.32 -8.37
C PHE A 294 -32.56 3.97 -7.97
N ALA A 295 -32.58 4.77 -6.92
CA ALA A 295 -31.41 5.34 -6.24
C ALA A 295 -31.26 4.76 -4.83
N VAL A 296 -30.02 4.67 -4.32
CA VAL A 296 -29.70 4.20 -2.96
C VAL A 296 -28.94 5.28 -2.19
N ALA A 297 -29.33 5.51 -0.94
CA ALA A 297 -28.67 6.43 -0.01
C ALA A 297 -28.59 5.82 1.39
N TYR A 298 -27.55 6.16 2.16
CA TYR A 298 -27.44 5.76 3.57
C TYR A 298 -28.40 6.55 4.47
N GLY A 299 -28.79 5.94 5.59
CA GLY A 299 -29.29 6.68 6.76
C GLY A 299 -28.21 7.65 7.27
N VAL A 300 -28.63 8.81 7.78
CA VAL A 300 -27.69 9.89 8.13
C VAL A 300 -26.79 9.45 9.30
N GLY A 301 -25.51 9.16 8.99
CA GLY A 301 -24.51 8.74 9.98
C GLY A 301 -24.49 7.24 10.31
N VAL A 302 -25.22 6.39 9.57
CA VAL A 302 -25.26 4.94 9.80
C VAL A 302 -25.03 4.13 8.52
N THR A 303 -24.24 3.07 8.60
CA THR A 303 -23.91 2.17 7.47
C THR A 303 -24.73 0.88 7.47
N ASP A 304 -25.51 0.61 8.52
CA ASP A 304 -26.40 -0.56 8.62
C ASP A 304 -27.75 -0.33 7.92
N THR A 305 -28.07 0.91 7.54
CA THR A 305 -29.39 1.32 7.07
C THR A 305 -29.28 2.09 5.76
N VAL A 306 -30.09 1.69 4.76
CA VAL A 306 -30.21 2.37 3.47
C VAL A 306 -31.66 2.66 3.11
N SER A 307 -31.88 3.75 2.37
CA SER A 307 -33.12 4.08 1.71
C SER A 307 -32.96 3.85 0.20
N ILE A 308 -33.82 3.00 -0.37
CA ILE A 308 -33.88 2.68 -1.80
C ILE A 308 -35.11 3.38 -2.37
N THR A 309 -34.90 4.44 -3.16
CA THR A 309 -35.97 5.27 -3.74
C THR A 309 -36.20 4.87 -5.19
N LEU A 310 -37.42 4.50 -5.57
CA LEU A 310 -37.76 4.24 -6.97
C LEU A 310 -37.72 5.55 -7.78
N ASN A 311 -37.10 5.52 -8.96
CA ASN A 311 -36.97 6.67 -9.84
C ASN A 311 -38.31 6.99 -10.53
N GLY A 312 -38.58 8.28 -10.78
CA GLY A 312 -39.81 8.73 -11.43
C GLY A 312 -40.11 8.05 -12.76
N GLY A 313 -41.20 7.28 -12.81
CA GLY A 313 -41.59 6.43 -13.94
C GLY A 313 -41.59 4.93 -13.60
N THR A 314 -40.79 4.51 -12.62
CA THR A 314 -40.77 3.14 -12.10
C THR A 314 -41.90 2.93 -11.08
N SER A 315 -42.73 1.92 -11.28
CA SER A 315 -43.76 1.50 -10.32
C SER A 315 -43.84 -0.02 -10.20
N ILE A 316 -44.09 -0.50 -8.98
CA ILE A 316 -44.42 -1.90 -8.69
C ILE A 316 -45.92 -1.94 -8.33
N ALA A 317 -46.67 -2.95 -8.77
CA ALA A 317 -48.11 -2.99 -8.55
C ALA A 317 -48.46 -3.50 -7.13
N ALA A 318 -49.55 -2.96 -6.57
CA ALA A 318 -50.16 -3.56 -5.39
C ALA A 318 -50.68 -4.97 -5.74
N GLY A 319 -50.31 -5.96 -4.94
CA GLY A 319 -50.53 -7.38 -5.22
C GLY A 319 -49.31 -8.13 -5.78
N ASP A 320 -48.20 -7.46 -6.09
CA ASP A 320 -46.95 -8.12 -6.51
C ASP A 320 -46.17 -8.69 -5.30
N LEU A 321 -45.41 -9.76 -5.54
CA LEU A 321 -44.41 -10.31 -4.62
C LEU A 321 -43.02 -9.75 -4.96
N VAL A 322 -42.47 -8.93 -4.07
CA VAL A 322 -41.14 -8.33 -4.22
C VAL A 322 -40.05 -9.24 -3.62
N SER A 323 -38.89 -9.25 -4.26
CA SER A 323 -37.63 -9.71 -3.66
C SER A 323 -36.54 -8.66 -3.86
N ILE A 324 -35.64 -8.50 -2.88
CA ILE A 324 -34.49 -7.62 -2.93
C ILE A 324 -33.26 -8.47 -2.61
N SER A 325 -32.25 -8.43 -3.48
CA SER A 325 -30.94 -9.05 -3.25
C SER A 325 -29.87 -7.96 -3.19
N VAL A 326 -28.98 -8.05 -2.20
CA VAL A 326 -27.95 -7.06 -1.88
C VAL A 326 -26.60 -7.74 -1.81
N ALA A 327 -25.77 -7.54 -2.84
CA ALA A 327 -24.45 -8.15 -2.97
C ALA A 327 -23.37 -7.34 -2.22
N GLY A 328 -22.58 -8.01 -1.39
CA GLY A 328 -21.52 -7.35 -0.61
C GLY A 328 -22.04 -6.62 0.63
N ALA A 329 -23.16 -7.06 1.20
CA ALA A 329 -23.50 -6.74 2.59
C ALA A 329 -22.50 -7.45 3.52
N ILE A 330 -22.09 -6.80 4.61
CA ILE A 330 -21.14 -7.37 5.58
C ILE A 330 -21.89 -7.71 6.87
N ASN A 331 -21.76 -8.96 7.31
CA ASN A 331 -22.33 -9.46 8.56
C ASN A 331 -21.66 -8.79 9.78
N PRO A 332 -22.34 -8.60 10.93
CA PRO A 332 -21.74 -7.98 12.11
C PRO A 332 -20.47 -8.69 12.60
N ALA A 333 -19.50 -7.92 13.10
CA ALA A 333 -18.14 -8.41 13.31
C ALA A 333 -17.91 -9.29 14.55
N SER A 334 -18.75 -9.22 15.60
CA SER A 334 -18.59 -10.07 16.79
C SER A 334 -19.85 -10.19 17.65
N GLY A 335 -19.91 -11.26 18.46
CA GLY A 335 -20.90 -11.46 19.54
C GLY A 335 -22.32 -11.86 19.09
N THR A 336 -22.74 -11.48 17.89
CA THR A 336 -24.05 -11.81 17.32
C THR A 336 -24.14 -13.26 16.85
N THR A 337 -25.06 -14.03 17.42
CA THR A 337 -25.42 -15.38 16.94
C THR A 337 -26.52 -15.37 15.90
N SER A 338 -27.21 -14.24 15.71
CA SER A 338 -28.12 -14.02 14.58
C SER A 338 -28.28 -12.54 14.27
N VAL A 339 -28.77 -12.23 13.06
CA VAL A 339 -29.24 -10.91 12.65
C VAL A 339 -30.67 -11.00 12.15
N THR A 340 -31.52 -10.08 12.60
CA THR A 340 -32.84 -9.87 12.01
C THR A 340 -32.76 -8.59 11.16
N PRO A 341 -32.76 -8.67 9.82
CA PRO A 341 -32.96 -7.48 9.00
C PRO A 341 -34.30 -6.83 9.33
N VAL A 342 -34.51 -5.58 8.95
CA VAL A 342 -35.81 -4.92 9.01
C VAL A 342 -36.03 -4.18 7.71
N ILE A 343 -37.18 -4.38 7.09
CA ILE A 343 -37.59 -3.61 5.91
C ILE A 343 -38.93 -2.93 6.17
N THR A 344 -39.01 -1.66 5.77
CA THR A 344 -40.24 -0.86 5.73
C THR A 344 -40.40 -0.22 4.36
N ALA A 345 -41.65 0.03 3.96
CA ALA A 345 -41.99 0.81 2.79
C ALA A 345 -42.64 2.11 3.23
N THR A 346 -42.26 3.22 2.58
CA THR A 346 -42.81 4.56 2.78
C THR A 346 -42.97 5.24 1.43
N GLU A 347 -43.70 6.35 1.42
CA GLU A 347 -44.05 7.11 0.21
C GLU A 347 -43.57 8.55 0.40
N THR A 348 -42.78 9.08 -0.55
CA THR A 348 -42.36 10.49 -0.52
C THR A 348 -43.27 11.34 -1.39
N GLY A 349 -44.25 11.99 -0.74
CA GLY A 349 -45.23 12.85 -1.38
C GLY A 349 -45.62 14.04 -0.50
N THR A 350 -45.63 15.25 -1.05
CA THR A 350 -45.96 16.47 -0.28
C THR A 350 -47.46 16.76 -0.37
N LYS A 351 -48.17 16.63 0.76
CA LYS A 351 -49.48 17.28 0.93
C LYS A 351 -49.54 18.01 2.27
N ALA A 352 -49.44 19.34 2.21
CA ALA A 352 -49.64 20.19 3.38
C ALA A 352 -51.03 19.94 3.97
N ALA A 353 -51.10 19.80 5.29
CA ALA A 353 -52.31 19.40 5.99
C ALA A 353 -53.37 20.50 6.00
N THR A 354 -54.63 20.10 5.77
CA THR A 354 -55.80 20.76 6.34
C THR A 354 -56.66 19.68 6.97
N TRP A 355 -56.61 19.58 8.30
CA TRP A 355 -57.31 18.57 9.09
C TRP A 355 -58.64 19.08 9.65
N VAL A 356 -59.68 18.27 9.48
CA VAL A 356 -60.69 17.92 10.50
C VAL A 356 -61.17 16.51 10.13
N VAL A 357 -61.32 15.52 11.03
CA VAL A 357 -61.49 15.55 12.49
C VAL A 357 -60.60 14.48 13.16
N ASP A 358 -59.97 14.83 14.28
CA ASP A 358 -59.53 13.98 15.41
C ASP A 358 -59.15 12.49 15.16
N ASP A 359 -57.93 12.23 14.66
CA ASP A 359 -57.22 10.95 14.86
C ASP A 359 -55.69 11.14 14.75
N THR A 360 -54.93 10.84 15.80
CA THR A 360 -53.47 11.05 15.83
C THR A 360 -52.65 9.90 15.23
N SER A 361 -53.06 9.38 14.07
CA SER A 361 -52.46 8.20 13.43
C SER A 361 -51.41 8.53 12.34
N THR A 362 -50.15 8.73 12.75
CA THR A 362 -49.03 8.66 11.80
C THR A 362 -48.89 7.23 11.26
N TYR A 363 -49.19 7.04 9.97
CA TYR A 363 -49.24 5.72 9.33
C TYR A 363 -47.83 5.15 9.05
N SER A 364 -47.14 4.73 10.10
CA SER A 364 -45.97 3.86 9.99
C SER A 364 -46.41 2.49 9.50
N GLY A 365 -46.02 2.09 8.29
CA GLY A 365 -46.24 0.73 7.81
C GLY A 365 -45.65 -0.29 8.79
N THR A 366 -46.43 -1.30 9.17
CA THR A 366 -46.02 -2.32 10.13
C THR A 366 -44.78 -3.06 9.64
N ALA A 367 -43.68 -2.98 10.39
CA ALA A 367 -42.45 -3.67 10.05
C ALA A 367 -42.70 -5.18 9.88
N GLY A 368 -42.33 -5.73 8.72
CA GLY A 368 -42.47 -7.16 8.45
C GLY A 368 -41.46 -7.95 9.27
N THR A 369 -41.94 -8.74 10.24
CA THR A 369 -41.07 -9.62 11.05
C THR A 369 -40.51 -10.75 10.18
N VAL A 370 -39.34 -10.51 9.61
CA VAL A 370 -38.50 -11.49 8.92
C VAL A 370 -37.91 -12.51 9.90
N ASN A 371 -37.53 -13.68 9.37
CA ASN A 371 -36.79 -14.67 10.14
C ASN A 371 -35.40 -14.14 10.54
N SER A 372 -34.95 -14.50 11.74
CA SER A 372 -33.59 -14.22 12.20
C SER A 372 -32.60 -15.15 11.48
N LEU A 373 -31.60 -14.56 10.81
CA LEU A 373 -30.51 -15.25 10.14
C LEU A 373 -29.46 -15.67 11.16
N THR A 374 -29.31 -16.97 11.44
CA THR A 374 -28.24 -17.50 12.30
C THR A 374 -26.87 -17.22 11.69
N LEU A 375 -25.93 -16.75 12.52
CA LEU A 375 -24.54 -16.50 12.12
C LEU A 375 -23.57 -17.46 12.80
N GLY A 376 -22.62 -17.99 12.02
CA GLY A 376 -21.49 -18.77 12.47
C GLY A 376 -20.34 -17.92 13.02
N SER A 377 -19.43 -18.56 13.75
CA SER A 377 -18.23 -17.92 14.29
C SER A 377 -17.36 -17.31 13.17
N PRO A 378 -16.67 -16.18 13.43
CA PRO A 378 -15.65 -15.63 12.53
C PRO A 378 -14.60 -16.68 12.10
N THR A 379 -14.27 -16.72 10.81
CA THR A 379 -13.28 -17.64 10.22
C THR A 379 -11.97 -16.94 9.87
N SER A 380 -10.92 -17.73 9.66
CA SER A 380 -9.59 -17.31 9.26
C SER A 380 -9.19 -18.04 7.98
N VAL A 381 -8.49 -17.37 7.07
CA VAL A 381 -7.84 -18.06 5.94
C VAL A 381 -6.89 -19.15 6.45
N THR A 382 -6.71 -20.20 5.67
CA THR A 382 -5.91 -21.38 6.05
C THR A 382 -4.69 -21.55 5.16
N GLY A 383 -3.67 -22.27 5.62
CA GLY A 383 -2.45 -22.52 4.83
C GLY A 383 -1.64 -21.25 4.50
N LEU A 384 -1.77 -20.19 5.30
CA LEU A 384 -1.08 -18.93 5.05
C LEU A 384 0.45 -19.12 5.06
N SER A 385 1.11 -18.62 4.03
CA SER A 385 2.56 -18.40 3.96
C SER A 385 2.86 -17.05 3.33
N ILE A 386 3.97 -16.43 3.77
CA ILE A 386 4.44 -15.12 3.31
C ILE A 386 5.91 -15.29 2.96
N THR A 387 6.27 -15.04 1.70
CA THR A 387 7.62 -15.26 1.17
C THR A 387 8.11 -13.99 0.47
N PRO A 388 9.01 -13.21 1.10
CA PRO A 388 9.76 -12.16 0.42
C PRO A 388 10.64 -12.75 -0.69
N ALA A 389 10.70 -12.13 -1.87
CA ALA A 389 11.60 -12.53 -2.95
C ALA A 389 13.07 -12.14 -2.68
N SER A 390 13.30 -11.25 -1.72
CA SER A 390 14.58 -10.99 -1.07
C SER A 390 14.35 -10.82 0.42
N THR A 391 15.18 -11.43 1.27
CA THR A 391 15.10 -11.31 2.73
C THR A 391 15.95 -10.16 3.29
N THR A 392 16.63 -9.38 2.45
CA THR A 392 17.59 -8.36 2.92
C THR A 392 16.89 -7.15 3.52
N SER A 393 17.26 -6.76 4.74
CA SER A 393 16.71 -5.56 5.39
C SER A 393 16.81 -4.31 4.52
N SER A 394 15.75 -3.51 4.48
CA SER A 394 15.62 -2.28 3.65
C SER A 394 15.69 -2.46 2.13
N ALA A 395 15.73 -3.68 1.58
CA ALA A 395 15.67 -3.90 0.13
C ALA A 395 14.26 -3.71 -0.43
N SER A 396 14.15 -3.11 -1.62
CA SER A 396 12.92 -3.11 -2.43
C SER A 396 12.75 -4.49 -3.11
N THR A 397 11.60 -5.12 -2.93
CA THR A 397 11.33 -6.49 -3.37
C THR A 397 9.85 -6.73 -3.69
N SER A 398 9.48 -7.99 -3.92
CA SER A 398 8.09 -8.45 -3.97
C SER A 398 7.82 -9.47 -2.86
N TYR A 399 6.58 -9.56 -2.40
CA TYR A 399 6.14 -10.53 -1.39
C TYR A 399 5.09 -11.45 -2.00
N SER A 400 5.37 -12.76 -2.06
CA SER A 400 4.37 -13.77 -2.41
C SER A 400 3.62 -14.19 -1.14
N ILE A 401 2.32 -13.91 -1.10
CA ILE A 401 1.42 -14.24 0.00
C ILE A 401 0.47 -15.31 -0.51
N ASN A 402 0.55 -16.52 0.04
CA ASN A 402 -0.25 -17.66 -0.41
C ASN A 402 -1.17 -18.11 0.71
N PHE A 403 -2.46 -18.23 0.45
CA PHE A 403 -3.46 -18.69 1.42
C PHE A 403 -4.61 -19.42 0.73
N LYS A 404 -5.40 -20.16 1.51
CA LYS A 404 -6.63 -20.81 1.08
C LYS A 404 -7.81 -20.11 1.75
N ALA A 405 -8.72 -19.55 0.95
CA ALA A 405 -9.93 -18.90 1.47
C ALA A 405 -10.84 -19.96 2.12
N THR A 406 -11.32 -19.73 3.34
CA THR A 406 -12.32 -20.62 3.96
C THR A 406 -13.74 -20.20 3.63
N SER A 407 -13.94 -18.91 3.34
CA SER A 407 -15.18 -18.35 2.85
C SER A 407 -15.07 -17.95 1.37
N ALA A 408 -16.20 -17.86 0.68
CA ALA A 408 -16.24 -17.28 -0.66
C ALA A 408 -16.03 -15.75 -0.62
N LEU A 409 -15.37 -15.22 -1.64
CA LEU A 409 -15.11 -13.80 -1.85
C LEU A 409 -15.74 -13.36 -3.17
N VAL A 410 -16.44 -12.23 -3.14
CA VAL A 410 -17.03 -11.62 -4.35
C VAL A 410 -16.15 -10.48 -4.86
N LYS A 411 -16.33 -10.11 -6.13
CA LYS A 411 -15.70 -8.93 -6.73
C LYS A 411 -15.95 -7.70 -5.87
N GLY A 412 -14.89 -6.96 -5.55
CA GLY A 412 -14.91 -5.80 -4.65
C GLY A 412 -14.59 -6.11 -3.19
N ASN A 413 -14.47 -7.39 -2.80
CA ASN A 413 -13.90 -7.74 -1.49
C ASN A 413 -12.40 -7.41 -1.42
N LEU A 414 -11.91 -7.30 -0.20
CA LEU A 414 -10.55 -6.91 0.14
C LEU A 414 -9.78 -8.08 0.74
N VAL A 415 -8.48 -8.14 0.44
CA VAL A 415 -7.49 -8.85 1.25
C VAL A 415 -6.77 -7.79 2.09
N ASN A 416 -6.87 -7.90 3.41
CA ASN A 416 -6.22 -7.02 4.36
C ASN A 416 -4.83 -7.59 4.66
N VAL A 417 -3.79 -6.78 4.50
CA VAL A 417 -2.40 -7.15 4.76
C VAL A 417 -1.84 -6.29 5.88
N ALA A 418 -1.19 -6.92 6.86
CA ALA A 418 -0.26 -6.25 7.76
C ALA A 418 1.05 -7.03 7.78
N LEU A 419 2.15 -6.39 7.37
CA LEU A 419 3.51 -6.94 7.46
C LEU A 419 4.24 -6.37 8.69
N ALA A 420 5.45 -6.84 8.96
CA ALA A 420 6.26 -6.42 10.11
C ALA A 420 6.51 -4.89 10.14
N SER A 421 6.69 -4.34 11.34
CA SER A 421 6.93 -2.91 11.54
C SER A 421 8.17 -2.45 10.78
N GLY A 422 8.06 -1.31 10.07
CA GLY A 422 9.12 -0.80 9.19
C GLY A 422 9.08 -1.31 7.75
N THR A 423 8.23 -2.30 7.43
CA THR A 423 7.92 -2.64 6.03
C THR A 423 7.16 -1.48 5.38
N VAL A 424 7.40 -1.21 4.09
CA VAL A 424 6.62 -0.23 3.31
C VAL A 424 5.97 -0.92 2.12
N LEU A 425 4.64 -0.90 2.02
CA LEU A 425 3.93 -1.50 0.89
C LEU A 425 3.94 -0.61 -0.37
N GLY A 426 4.16 -1.22 -1.52
CA GLY A 426 3.90 -0.62 -2.83
C GLY A 426 2.40 -0.60 -3.18
N THR A 427 2.05 0.14 -4.24
CA THR A 427 0.66 0.43 -4.66
C THR A 427 0.03 -0.61 -5.60
N SER A 428 0.74 -1.69 -5.92
CA SER A 428 0.33 -2.67 -6.95
C SER A 428 0.56 -4.10 -6.50
N ALA A 429 -0.36 -4.99 -6.89
CA ALA A 429 -0.26 -6.42 -6.67
C ALA A 429 -0.69 -7.21 -7.91
N TYR A 430 -0.26 -8.47 -7.98
CA TYR A 430 -0.77 -9.45 -8.92
C TYR A 430 -1.47 -10.57 -8.14
N VAL A 431 -2.72 -10.87 -8.49
CA VAL A 431 -3.55 -11.87 -7.81
C VAL A 431 -3.75 -13.05 -8.75
N VAL A 432 -3.57 -14.26 -8.23
CA VAL A 432 -3.84 -15.52 -8.92
C VAL A 432 -4.71 -16.38 -8.00
N ASP A 433 -5.88 -16.76 -8.49
CA ASP A 433 -6.61 -17.92 -7.98
C ASP A 433 -6.08 -19.15 -8.74
N ALA A 434 -5.29 -19.97 -8.05
CA ALA A 434 -4.65 -21.15 -8.61
C ALA A 434 -5.62 -22.34 -8.78
N THR A 435 -6.86 -22.23 -8.27
CA THR A 435 -7.88 -23.27 -8.37
C THR A 435 -8.83 -23.04 -9.55
N SER A 436 -9.24 -21.79 -9.81
CA SER A 436 -9.97 -21.44 -11.05
C SER A 436 -9.06 -21.10 -12.24
N GLY A 437 -7.78 -20.81 -12.00
CA GLY A 437 -6.83 -20.31 -13.01
C GLY A 437 -6.98 -18.82 -13.33
N THR A 438 -7.86 -18.11 -12.63
CA THR A 438 -8.10 -16.68 -12.81
C THR A 438 -6.92 -15.85 -12.30
N SER A 439 -6.42 -14.90 -13.09
CA SER A 439 -5.35 -13.99 -12.66
C SER A 439 -5.51 -12.57 -13.18
N TYR A 440 -5.08 -11.59 -12.40
CA TYR A 440 -5.26 -10.17 -12.68
C TYR A 440 -4.31 -9.26 -11.88
N VAL A 441 -4.11 -8.04 -12.37
CA VAL A 441 -3.47 -6.96 -11.60
C VAL A 441 -4.50 -6.34 -10.67
N ALA A 442 -4.13 -6.13 -9.41
CA ALA A 442 -4.95 -5.48 -8.39
C ALA A 442 -4.25 -4.24 -7.82
N THR A 443 -5.03 -3.23 -7.46
CA THR A 443 -4.53 -2.06 -6.74
C THR A 443 -4.35 -2.38 -5.26
N VAL A 444 -3.22 -1.97 -4.69
CA VAL A 444 -2.99 -1.95 -3.25
C VAL A 444 -3.22 -0.52 -2.75
N THR A 445 -3.90 -0.37 -1.63
CA THR A 445 -3.97 0.89 -0.88
C THR A 445 -3.13 0.76 0.38
N PRO A 446 -1.88 1.27 0.41
CA PRO A 446 -1.07 1.29 1.62
C PRO A 446 -1.65 2.22 2.71
N GLY A 447 -1.40 1.89 3.97
CA GLY A 447 -1.52 2.82 5.08
C GLY A 447 -0.48 3.94 4.99
N THR A 448 -0.70 5.03 5.71
CA THR A 448 0.17 6.22 5.67
C THR A 448 1.00 6.37 6.94
N GLY A 449 2.18 6.99 6.82
CA GLY A 449 3.09 7.22 7.94
C GLY A 449 3.47 5.91 8.64
N SER A 450 3.30 5.86 9.97
CA SER A 450 3.60 4.69 10.80
C SER A 450 2.77 3.43 10.50
N ALA A 451 1.76 3.50 9.61
CA ALA A 451 0.95 2.37 9.17
C ALA A 451 1.32 1.86 7.75
N ALA A 452 2.43 2.32 7.16
CA ALA A 452 2.88 1.94 5.81
C ALA A 452 3.20 0.44 5.62
N ASN A 453 3.29 -0.32 6.71
CA ASN A 453 3.39 -1.78 6.72
C ASN A 453 2.04 -2.49 6.54
N THR A 454 0.93 -1.76 6.56
CA THR A 454 -0.43 -2.27 6.38
C THR A 454 -1.05 -1.76 5.08
N GLY A 455 -2.05 -2.47 4.55
CA GLY A 455 -2.78 -2.03 3.36
C GLY A 455 -3.85 -3.02 2.92
N THR A 456 -4.65 -2.62 1.93
CA THR A 456 -5.74 -3.44 1.38
C THR A 456 -5.55 -3.69 -0.11
N VAL A 457 -5.79 -4.93 -0.54
CA VAL A 457 -5.76 -5.35 -1.96
C VAL A 457 -7.19 -5.57 -2.42
N THR A 458 -7.64 -4.84 -3.45
CA THR A 458 -9.02 -4.93 -3.93
C THR A 458 -9.16 -6.02 -5.00
N LEU A 459 -10.00 -7.02 -4.76
CA LEU A 459 -10.23 -8.15 -5.66
C LEU A 459 -11.16 -7.76 -6.82
N THR A 460 -10.67 -7.85 -8.07
CA THR A 460 -11.48 -7.49 -9.27
C THR A 460 -12.29 -8.65 -9.84
N ALA A 461 -12.10 -9.87 -9.32
CA ALA A 461 -12.89 -11.06 -9.57
C ALA A 461 -13.22 -11.77 -8.23
N GLY A 462 -14.15 -12.72 -8.26
CA GLY A 462 -14.46 -13.55 -7.08
C GLY A 462 -13.47 -14.71 -6.90
N VAL A 463 -13.56 -15.37 -5.74
CA VAL A 463 -12.81 -16.57 -5.33
C VAL A 463 -13.78 -17.47 -4.56
N SER A 464 -13.78 -18.78 -4.81
CA SER A 464 -14.72 -19.72 -4.16
C SER A 464 -14.24 -20.10 -2.75
N ALA A 465 -15.17 -20.55 -1.91
CA ALA A 465 -14.83 -21.13 -0.61
C ALA A 465 -14.00 -22.40 -0.81
N GLY A 466 -12.74 -22.38 -0.37
CA GLY A 466 -11.80 -23.48 -0.52
C GLY A 466 -10.79 -23.33 -1.67
N ASP A 467 -10.80 -22.24 -2.43
CA ASP A 467 -9.81 -21.99 -3.48
C ASP A 467 -8.47 -21.48 -2.90
N SER A 468 -7.37 -21.76 -3.62
CA SER A 468 -6.01 -21.36 -3.26
C SER A 468 -5.61 -20.08 -3.98
N VAL A 469 -5.30 -19.03 -3.22
CA VAL A 469 -4.98 -17.69 -3.71
C VAL A 469 -3.52 -17.33 -3.45
N THR A 470 -2.83 -16.85 -4.48
CA THR A 470 -1.55 -16.16 -4.41
C THR A 470 -1.74 -14.68 -4.66
N VAL A 471 -1.31 -13.84 -3.72
CA VAL A 471 -1.21 -12.39 -3.86
C VAL A 471 0.26 -12.00 -3.85
N THR A 472 0.78 -11.55 -4.98
CA THR A 472 2.14 -11.04 -5.11
C THR A 472 2.13 -9.52 -5.00
N LEU A 473 2.57 -8.97 -3.87
CA LEU A 473 2.75 -7.52 -3.69
C LEU A 473 4.02 -7.06 -4.39
N ILE A 474 3.99 -5.90 -5.05
CA ILE A 474 5.06 -5.38 -5.90
C ILE A 474 5.58 -4.05 -5.34
N GLY A 475 6.91 -3.89 -5.25
CA GLY A 475 7.54 -2.67 -4.75
C GLY A 475 7.42 -2.51 -3.24
N VAL A 476 7.55 -3.62 -2.50
CA VAL A 476 7.56 -3.64 -1.04
C VAL A 476 8.98 -3.41 -0.55
N THR A 477 9.21 -2.44 0.33
CA THR A 477 10.51 -2.27 1.00
C THR A 477 10.52 -3.06 2.30
N ASN A 478 11.52 -3.94 2.46
CA ASN A 478 11.73 -4.74 3.66
C ASN A 478 11.98 -3.86 4.90
N PRO A 479 11.60 -4.31 6.10
CA PRO A 479 11.93 -3.64 7.36
C PRO A 479 13.44 -3.72 7.68
N THR A 480 13.84 -3.08 8.77
CA THR A 480 15.10 -3.41 9.47
C THR A 480 15.06 -4.85 9.98
N ALA A 481 16.19 -5.55 9.98
CA ALA A 481 16.22 -6.98 10.29
C ALA A 481 15.71 -7.34 11.70
N GLY A 482 14.67 -8.19 11.73
CA GLY A 482 14.21 -8.91 12.91
C GLY A 482 14.58 -10.40 12.80
N GLY A 483 14.94 -11.04 13.91
CA GLY A 483 15.27 -12.48 13.91
C GLY A 483 14.10 -13.40 13.57
N SER A 484 12.87 -12.90 13.69
CA SER A 484 11.64 -13.53 13.24
C SER A 484 10.60 -12.45 12.99
N ASP A 485 10.28 -12.20 11.73
CA ASP A 485 9.24 -11.27 11.31
C ASP A 485 7.90 -12.00 11.18
N SER A 486 6.81 -11.28 11.35
CA SER A 486 5.47 -11.82 11.13
C SER A 486 4.62 -10.90 10.27
N GLY A 487 3.67 -11.49 9.58
CA GLY A 487 2.62 -10.79 8.86
C GLY A 487 1.28 -11.48 9.07
N THR A 488 0.21 -10.68 9.03
CA THR A 488 -1.15 -11.17 9.18
C THR A 488 -2.00 -10.85 7.96
N ILE A 489 -2.86 -11.81 7.59
CA ILE A 489 -3.77 -11.71 6.46
C ILE A 489 -5.19 -12.01 6.94
N SER A 490 -6.12 -11.12 6.65
CA SER A 490 -7.56 -11.37 6.72
C SER A 490 -8.19 -11.04 5.36
N THR A 491 -9.43 -11.45 5.15
CA THR A 491 -10.22 -11.00 3.99
C THR A 491 -11.53 -10.37 4.47
N THR A 492 -12.33 -9.80 3.57
CA THR A 492 -13.69 -9.36 3.91
C THR A 492 -14.64 -10.51 4.25
N SER A 493 -14.27 -11.77 3.98
CA SER A 493 -15.10 -12.93 4.34
C SER A 493 -14.51 -13.80 5.47
N ASP A 494 -13.18 -13.85 5.59
CA ASP A 494 -12.46 -14.50 6.67
C ASP A 494 -11.81 -13.41 7.55
N SER A 495 -12.60 -12.94 8.52
CA SER A 495 -12.35 -11.73 9.32
C SER A 495 -11.33 -11.91 10.45
N VAL A 496 -11.04 -13.16 10.86
CA VAL A 496 -9.95 -13.47 11.79
C VAL A 496 -8.64 -13.50 11.00
N ALA A 497 -7.68 -12.66 11.39
CA ALA A 497 -6.41 -12.58 10.70
C ALA A 497 -5.53 -13.82 10.97
N ALA A 498 -5.25 -14.59 9.93
CA ALA A 498 -4.22 -15.63 9.97
C ALA A 498 -2.85 -14.97 10.14
N THR A 499 -1.93 -15.60 10.87
CA THR A 499 -0.55 -15.12 11.04
C THR A 499 0.43 -16.11 10.43
N ALA A 500 1.43 -15.60 9.70
CA ALA A 500 2.58 -16.38 9.24
C ALA A 500 3.88 -15.64 9.53
N ASN A 501 4.94 -16.41 9.80
CA ASN A 501 6.27 -15.89 10.06
C ASN A 501 7.14 -15.97 8.81
N TYR A 502 8.04 -15.00 8.66
CA TYR A 502 9.12 -14.98 7.69
C TYR A 502 10.38 -14.42 8.38
N ALA A 503 11.48 -14.24 7.66
CA ALA A 503 12.72 -13.71 8.22
C ALA A 503 13.29 -12.63 7.30
N ILE A 504 13.58 -11.46 7.88
CA ILE A 504 14.34 -10.41 7.21
C ILE A 504 15.75 -10.41 7.79
N THR A 505 16.67 -10.99 7.02
CA THR A 505 18.09 -11.05 7.33
C THR A 505 18.72 -9.67 7.24
N ALA A 506 19.64 -9.37 8.17
CA ALA A 506 20.45 -8.15 8.11
C ALA A 506 21.18 -8.05 6.76
N ALA A 507 21.23 -6.83 6.21
CA ALA A 507 22.17 -6.50 5.15
C ALA A 507 23.59 -6.87 5.63
N THR A 508 24.26 -7.72 4.86
CA THR A 508 25.57 -8.28 5.17
C THR A 508 26.64 -7.21 5.06
N THR A 509 27.03 -6.60 6.19
CA THR A 509 28.18 -5.69 6.21
C THR A 509 29.41 -6.41 5.67
N SER A 510 29.97 -5.91 4.55
CA SER A 510 31.22 -6.45 4.01
C SER A 510 32.30 -6.29 5.07
N THR A 511 33.02 -7.38 5.34
CA THR A 511 34.23 -7.37 6.17
C THR A 511 35.45 -6.85 5.40
N LEU A 512 35.31 -6.67 4.08
CA LEU A 512 36.30 -6.00 3.23
C LEU A 512 36.08 -4.49 3.33
N ALA A 513 37.18 -3.75 3.47
CA ALA A 513 37.16 -2.29 3.43
C ALA A 513 37.38 -1.83 1.97
N PRO A 514 36.47 -1.05 1.37
CA PRO A 514 36.59 -0.61 -0.02
C PRO A 514 37.89 0.12 -0.28
N ILE A 515 38.63 -0.33 -1.29
CA ILE A 515 39.86 0.33 -1.73
C ILE A 515 39.55 1.16 -2.98
N VAL A 516 39.90 2.44 -2.94
CA VAL A 516 39.88 3.33 -4.11
C VAL A 516 41.32 3.60 -4.52
N THR A 517 41.64 3.26 -5.77
CA THR A 517 42.94 3.56 -6.41
C THR A 517 42.73 4.49 -7.60
N LEU A 518 43.72 5.34 -7.88
CA LEU A 518 43.69 6.29 -8.99
C LEU A 518 44.89 6.06 -9.89
N SER A 519 44.72 6.21 -11.21
CA SER A 519 45.84 6.17 -12.16
C SER A 519 46.72 7.43 -12.15
N SER A 520 46.28 8.51 -11.49
CA SER A 520 47.08 9.70 -11.20
C SER A 520 46.54 10.44 -9.98
N GLY A 521 47.43 11.10 -9.23
CA GLY A 521 47.10 11.90 -8.04
C GLY A 521 46.95 13.41 -8.31
N SER A 522 47.17 13.86 -9.55
CA SER A 522 47.29 15.29 -9.91
C SER A 522 46.03 16.06 -9.55
N ALA A 523 46.16 17.16 -8.80
CA ALA A 523 45.02 18.02 -8.48
C ALA A 523 44.44 18.65 -9.77
N GLY A 524 43.15 18.45 -10.04
CA GLY A 524 42.53 18.88 -11.31
C GLY A 524 42.96 18.09 -12.56
N GLY A 525 43.74 17.01 -12.41
CA GLY A 525 44.15 16.15 -13.52
C GLY A 525 43.15 15.04 -13.84
N SER A 526 43.22 14.49 -15.05
CA SER A 526 42.41 13.34 -15.46
C SER A 526 42.98 12.03 -14.92
N ALA A 527 42.15 11.25 -14.23
CA ALA A 527 42.49 9.95 -13.68
C ALA A 527 41.48 8.86 -14.10
N THR A 528 41.91 7.61 -13.97
CA THR A 528 41.04 6.44 -13.90
C THR A 528 40.94 6.01 -12.44
N TYR A 529 39.73 6.03 -11.89
CA TYR A 529 39.44 5.53 -10.55
C TYR A 529 39.11 4.04 -10.66
N THR A 530 39.73 3.20 -9.82
CA THR A 530 39.40 1.78 -9.66
C THR A 530 39.01 1.53 -8.22
N ILE A 531 37.77 1.08 -8.02
CA ILE A 531 37.17 0.72 -6.75
C ILE A 531 37.13 -0.80 -6.65
N THR A 532 37.70 -1.38 -5.60
CA THR A 532 37.67 -2.82 -5.29
C THR A 532 37.22 -3.05 -3.85
N ASP A 533 37.10 -4.33 -3.46
CA ASP A 533 36.80 -4.74 -2.07
C ASP A 533 35.43 -4.25 -1.57
N ILE A 534 34.52 -4.07 -2.54
CA ILE A 534 33.09 -3.80 -2.39
C ILE A 534 32.29 -5.06 -2.76
N SER A 535 31.10 -5.24 -2.17
CA SER A 535 30.14 -6.25 -2.63
C SER A 535 28.73 -5.68 -2.73
N ALA A 536 27.89 -6.29 -3.57
CA ALA A 536 26.52 -5.84 -3.81
C ALA A 536 25.64 -5.98 -2.54
N SER A 537 25.08 -4.88 -2.03
CA SER A 537 24.29 -4.89 -0.78
C SER A 537 22.90 -5.50 -0.92
N ALA A 538 22.42 -5.63 -2.16
CA ALA A 538 21.19 -6.31 -2.54
C ALA A 538 21.41 -6.99 -3.91
N ALA A 539 20.43 -7.78 -4.36
CA ALA A 539 20.42 -8.24 -5.75
C ALA A 539 19.94 -7.11 -6.67
N TYR A 540 20.68 -6.86 -7.75
CA TYR A 540 20.35 -5.85 -8.75
C TYR A 540 19.79 -6.52 -10.01
N ALA A 541 18.57 -6.16 -10.39
CA ALA A 541 17.96 -6.63 -11.64
C ALA A 541 18.37 -5.73 -12.81
N THR A 542 18.70 -6.36 -13.94
CA THR A 542 19.02 -5.68 -15.21
C THR A 542 18.02 -4.54 -15.53
N GLY A 543 18.52 -3.31 -15.67
CA GLY A 543 17.71 -2.15 -16.06
C GLY A 543 16.81 -1.57 -14.96
N SER A 544 16.87 -2.06 -13.72
CA SER A 544 16.03 -1.57 -12.62
C SER A 544 16.44 -0.17 -12.14
N THR A 545 15.47 0.75 -12.07
CA THR A 545 15.65 2.06 -11.40
C THR A 545 15.46 1.97 -9.88
N THR A 546 14.78 0.94 -9.37
CA THR A 546 14.49 0.75 -7.93
C THR A 546 15.62 0.03 -7.18
N GLY A 547 16.83 0.06 -7.73
CA GLY A 547 18.03 -0.55 -7.19
C GLY A 547 19.22 -0.19 -8.07
N GLN A 548 19.92 0.88 -7.71
CA GLN A 548 21.04 1.46 -8.45
C GLN A 548 22.27 1.57 -7.55
N ILE A 549 23.46 1.55 -8.14
CA ILE A 549 24.72 1.75 -7.43
C ILE A 549 25.06 3.24 -7.48
N GLY A 550 25.13 3.90 -6.33
CA GLY A 550 25.56 5.29 -6.21
C GLY A 550 27.04 5.37 -5.80
N LEU A 551 27.81 6.21 -6.49
CA LEU A 551 29.17 6.58 -6.15
C LEU A 551 29.20 8.08 -5.87
N TYR A 552 29.68 8.51 -4.71
CA TYR A 552 29.78 9.91 -4.33
C TYR A 552 31.25 10.23 -4.10
N PHE A 553 31.76 11.19 -4.86
CA PHE A 553 33.14 11.63 -4.83
C PHE A 553 33.21 13.07 -4.29
N PRO A 554 34.37 13.54 -3.81
CA PRO A 554 34.49 14.89 -3.23
C PRO A 554 34.04 16.02 -4.16
N SER A 555 33.60 17.13 -3.59
CA SER A 555 33.40 18.39 -4.33
C SER A 555 34.62 18.74 -5.19
N GLY A 556 34.34 19.15 -6.43
CA GLY A 556 35.37 19.42 -7.44
C GLY A 556 35.82 18.19 -8.24
N THR A 557 35.42 16.97 -7.88
CA THR A 557 35.68 15.78 -8.72
C THR A 557 34.81 15.86 -9.99
N GLY A 558 35.42 16.02 -11.17
CA GLY A 558 34.71 16.07 -12.43
C GLY A 558 34.31 14.68 -12.91
N LEU A 559 33.05 14.29 -12.72
CA LEU A 559 32.57 12.94 -13.07
C LEU A 559 32.10 12.85 -14.53
N PRO A 560 32.48 11.78 -15.26
CA PRO A 560 32.02 11.58 -16.64
C PRO A 560 30.54 11.19 -16.69
N THR A 561 29.85 11.58 -17.77
CA THR A 561 28.41 11.35 -17.98
C THR A 561 28.09 10.17 -18.90
N ALA A 562 29.05 9.68 -19.69
CA ALA A 562 28.82 8.61 -20.66
C ALA A 562 28.94 7.21 -20.01
N PRO A 563 27.96 6.29 -20.19
CA PRO A 563 28.03 4.94 -19.64
C PRO A 563 29.25 4.12 -20.09
N SER A 564 29.80 4.41 -21.27
CA SER A 564 31.03 3.79 -21.79
C SER A 564 32.30 4.13 -20.99
N GLN A 565 32.27 5.16 -20.15
CA GLN A 565 33.39 5.53 -19.27
C GLN A 565 33.39 4.76 -17.94
N TYR A 566 32.35 3.97 -17.68
CA TYR A 566 32.18 3.15 -16.48
C TYR A 566 32.19 1.66 -16.84
N SER A 567 32.83 0.83 -16.00
CA SER A 567 32.68 -0.63 -16.07
C SER A 567 32.41 -1.21 -14.70
N ILE A 568 31.40 -2.07 -14.59
CA ILE A 568 31.12 -2.89 -13.43
C ILE A 568 31.59 -4.31 -13.77
N THR A 569 32.63 -4.77 -13.09
CA THR A 569 33.10 -6.17 -13.16
C THR A 569 32.59 -6.91 -11.93
N ASP A 570 31.86 -7.98 -12.19
CA ASP A 570 31.45 -8.94 -11.18
C ASP A 570 32.52 -10.05 -11.10
N LEU A 571 33.16 -10.13 -9.94
CA LEU A 571 34.34 -10.97 -9.66
C LEU A 571 33.95 -12.38 -9.19
N THR A 572 32.72 -12.57 -8.72
CA THR A 572 32.18 -13.86 -8.26
C THR A 572 31.30 -14.52 -9.33
N ASN A 573 30.60 -13.73 -10.13
CA ASN A 573 29.77 -14.17 -11.24
C ASN A 573 30.01 -13.32 -12.50
N SER A 574 30.91 -13.76 -13.37
CA SER A 574 31.27 -13.01 -14.59
C SER A 574 30.11 -12.69 -15.54
N SER A 575 28.94 -13.35 -15.42
CA SER A 575 27.73 -13.00 -16.19
C SER A 575 27.07 -11.67 -15.75
N GLY A 576 27.38 -11.19 -14.54
CA GLY A 576 27.00 -9.86 -14.03
C GLY A 576 27.87 -8.70 -14.56
N THR A 577 28.95 -8.98 -15.30
CA THR A 577 29.90 -7.97 -15.78
C THR A 577 29.36 -7.18 -16.99
N GLY A 578 29.50 -5.84 -16.94
CA GLY A 578 29.20 -4.95 -18.07
C GLY A 578 29.42 -3.46 -17.76
N ALA A 579 29.39 -2.63 -18.80
CA ALA A 579 29.17 -1.18 -18.63
C ALA A 579 27.71 -0.94 -18.15
N PRO A 580 27.43 0.08 -17.33
CA PRO A 580 26.07 0.37 -16.86
C PRO A 580 25.11 0.67 -18.03
N ALA A 581 23.82 0.36 -17.85
CA ALA A 581 22.78 0.63 -18.84
C ALA A 581 22.45 2.13 -18.95
N SER A 582 22.58 2.87 -17.84
CA SER A 582 22.49 4.32 -17.80
C SER A 582 23.33 4.87 -16.65
N VAL A 583 23.74 6.13 -16.81
CA VAL A 583 24.50 6.91 -15.83
C VAL A 583 23.77 8.23 -15.62
N SER A 584 23.57 8.60 -14.36
CA SER A 584 23.00 9.89 -13.98
C SER A 584 23.95 10.59 -13.01
N VAL A 585 24.59 11.68 -13.42
CA VAL A 585 25.43 12.50 -12.54
C VAL A 585 24.54 13.47 -11.78
N ASP A 586 24.66 13.49 -10.46
CA ASP A 586 23.99 14.45 -9.58
C ASP A 586 25.01 15.48 -9.08
N THR A 587 24.72 16.76 -9.36
CA THR A 587 25.50 17.93 -8.95
C THR A 587 24.77 18.79 -7.92
N THR A 588 23.69 18.28 -7.31
CA THR A 588 22.72 19.09 -6.55
C THR A 588 22.57 18.69 -5.07
N THR A 589 23.20 17.61 -4.61
CA THR A 589 23.01 17.08 -3.25
C THR A 589 23.91 17.72 -2.18
N VAL A 590 23.36 18.74 -1.52
CA VAL A 590 23.40 19.12 -0.07
C VAL A 590 24.70 19.02 0.76
N THR A 591 25.58 18.03 0.61
CA THR A 591 26.77 17.82 1.47
C THR A 591 28.08 18.37 0.90
N GLY A 592 28.12 18.73 -0.39
CA GLY A 592 29.38 19.13 -1.04
C GLY A 592 30.20 17.95 -1.54
N ASP A 593 29.53 16.88 -1.98
CA ASP A 593 30.08 15.80 -2.79
C ASP A 593 29.44 15.84 -4.18
N ASN A 594 30.15 15.36 -5.21
CA ASN A 594 29.63 15.15 -6.56
C ASN A 594 29.19 13.69 -6.70
N GLY A 595 27.93 13.43 -7.04
CA GLY A 595 27.35 12.09 -7.11
C GLY A 595 27.24 11.55 -8.53
N VAL A 596 27.30 10.22 -8.68
CA VAL A 596 26.88 9.52 -9.88
C VAL A 596 26.16 8.21 -9.57
N THR A 597 25.02 8.00 -10.22
CA THR A 597 24.14 6.85 -10.04
C THR A 597 24.18 5.97 -11.29
N LEU A 598 24.43 4.68 -11.09
CA LEU A 598 24.63 3.67 -12.14
C LEU A 598 23.48 2.66 -12.15
N THR A 599 22.82 2.51 -13.30
CA THR A 599 21.86 1.42 -13.55
C THR A 599 22.60 0.21 -14.12
N VAL A 600 22.44 -0.98 -13.55
CA VAL A 600 23.12 -2.18 -14.04
C VAL A 600 22.56 -2.67 -15.39
N SER A 601 23.43 -3.09 -16.32
CA SER A 601 23.04 -3.67 -17.63
C SER A 601 22.98 -5.21 -17.63
N LYS A 602 23.38 -5.81 -16.53
CA LYS A 602 23.32 -7.23 -16.20
C LYS A 602 22.79 -7.37 -14.78
N SER A 603 22.23 -8.52 -14.45
CA SER A 603 21.78 -8.77 -13.09
C SER A 603 22.97 -9.20 -12.23
N ILE A 604 23.07 -8.65 -11.03
CA ILE A 604 24.13 -8.91 -10.04
C ILE A 604 23.46 -9.48 -8.79
N SER A 605 24.02 -10.53 -8.18
CA SER A 605 23.44 -11.16 -7.00
C SER A 605 23.85 -10.42 -5.72
N MET A 606 23.08 -10.56 -4.65
CA MET A 606 23.50 -10.06 -3.34
C MET A 606 24.79 -10.75 -2.89
N ASN A 607 25.74 -9.99 -2.34
CA ASN A 607 27.10 -10.40 -1.97
C ASN A 607 28.05 -10.69 -3.14
N ASP A 608 27.65 -10.53 -4.41
CA ASP A 608 28.63 -10.61 -5.50
C ASP A 608 29.71 -9.53 -5.30
N GLN A 609 30.98 -9.92 -5.42
CA GLN A 609 32.12 -9.03 -5.22
C GLN A 609 32.34 -8.20 -6.48
N LEU A 610 32.43 -6.88 -6.34
CA LEU A 610 32.50 -5.99 -7.48
C LEU A 610 33.85 -5.28 -7.58
N LYS A 611 34.25 -5.02 -8.82
CA LYS A 611 35.23 -4.00 -9.16
C LYS A 611 34.54 -2.98 -10.06
N ILE A 612 34.62 -1.70 -9.71
CA ILE A 612 34.08 -0.61 -10.52
C ILE A 612 35.24 0.25 -11.02
N VAL A 613 35.24 0.57 -12.30
CA VAL A 613 36.24 1.47 -12.92
C VAL A 613 35.53 2.67 -13.53
N VAL A 614 36.06 3.87 -13.28
CA VAL A 614 35.61 5.14 -13.87
C VAL A 614 36.78 5.77 -14.61
N THR A 615 36.64 5.99 -15.92
CA THR A 615 37.72 6.45 -16.81
C THR A 615 37.52 7.90 -17.26
N GLY A 616 38.56 8.73 -17.15
CA GLY A 616 38.48 10.14 -17.51
C GLY A 616 37.65 10.97 -16.53
N ALA A 617 37.70 10.62 -15.25
CA ALA A 617 37.24 11.51 -14.18
C ALA A 617 38.35 12.51 -13.83
N ILE A 618 37.98 13.72 -13.46
CA ILE A 618 38.92 14.79 -13.08
C ILE A 618 39.04 14.82 -11.55
N ASN A 619 40.25 14.73 -11.03
CA ASN A 619 40.54 14.80 -9.61
C ASN A 619 40.13 16.18 -9.03
N PRO A 620 39.72 16.25 -7.75
CA PRO A 620 39.50 17.52 -7.05
C PRO A 620 40.82 18.30 -6.85
N VAL A 621 40.75 19.46 -6.20
CA VAL A 621 41.94 20.17 -5.70
C VAL A 621 42.70 19.34 -4.66
N GLY A 622 43.97 19.65 -4.37
CA GLY A 622 44.79 18.84 -3.47
C GLY A 622 44.27 18.79 -2.03
N GLY A 623 44.07 17.58 -1.49
CA GLY A 623 43.57 17.34 -0.14
C GLY A 623 43.44 15.85 0.20
N SER A 624 43.05 15.56 1.46
CA SER A 624 42.68 14.22 1.92
C SER A 624 41.17 14.05 1.84
N TYR A 625 40.70 12.95 1.26
CA TYR A 625 39.31 12.79 0.85
C TYR A 625 38.76 11.38 1.09
N SER A 626 37.43 11.29 1.14
CA SER A 626 36.63 10.07 1.16
C SER A 626 35.74 9.99 -0.07
N ALA A 627 35.50 8.78 -0.59
CA ALA A 627 34.34 8.49 -1.44
C ALA A 627 33.28 7.77 -0.60
N GLN A 628 32.00 7.99 -0.92
CA GLN A 628 30.87 7.30 -0.29
C GLN A 628 30.14 6.45 -1.34
N PHE A 629 29.46 5.38 -0.91
CA PHE A 629 28.79 4.44 -1.79
C PHE A 629 27.38 4.12 -1.30
N THR A 630 26.43 3.96 -2.22
CA THR A 630 25.08 3.44 -1.94
C THR A 630 24.79 2.24 -2.82
N GLY A 631 24.11 1.23 -2.27
CA GLY A 631 23.95 -0.08 -2.91
C GLY A 631 25.18 -1.01 -2.84
N LEU A 632 26.21 -0.61 -2.10
CA LEU A 632 27.43 -1.39 -1.90
C LEU A 632 27.70 -1.58 -0.41
N ASN A 633 28.15 -2.77 -0.06
CA ASN A 633 28.60 -3.12 1.28
C ASN A 633 30.08 -2.75 1.45
N GLY A 634 30.39 -1.92 2.44
CA GLY A 634 31.75 -1.65 2.90
C GLY A 634 31.88 -0.30 3.61
N SER A 635 32.70 -0.24 4.66
CA SER A 635 32.97 1.00 5.40
C SER A 635 34.20 1.70 4.83
N VAL A 636 34.05 2.98 4.48
CA VAL A 636 35.06 3.82 3.81
C VAL A 636 36.45 3.69 4.43
N GLN A 637 37.44 3.30 3.62
CA GLN A 637 38.85 3.52 3.91
C GLN A 637 39.37 4.74 3.16
N THR A 638 40.15 5.57 3.85
CA THR A 638 40.75 6.78 3.27
C THR A 638 42.08 6.44 2.59
N VAL A 639 42.03 6.12 1.30
CA VAL A 639 43.23 6.18 0.46
C VAL A 639 43.47 7.65 0.09
N ALA A 640 44.23 8.35 0.94
CA ALA A 640 44.70 9.68 0.58
C ALA A 640 45.62 9.58 -0.65
N PRO A 641 45.54 10.51 -1.62
CA PRO A 641 46.58 10.65 -2.63
C PRO A 641 47.85 11.13 -1.90
N SER A 642 48.76 10.19 -1.60
CA SER A 642 50.01 10.49 -0.95
C SER A 642 50.89 11.30 -1.90
N PHE A 643 50.88 12.62 -1.72
CA PHE A 643 51.94 13.47 -2.29
C PHE A 643 53.28 12.84 -1.91
N PRO A 644 54.20 12.58 -2.87
CA PRO A 644 55.37 11.76 -2.58
C PRO A 644 56.19 12.34 -1.44
N THR A 645 56.48 11.54 -0.41
CA THR A 645 57.34 11.92 0.72
C THR A 645 58.78 11.47 0.47
N THR A 646 59.74 11.97 1.24
CA THR A 646 61.15 11.54 1.10
C THR A 646 61.35 10.05 1.39
N ALA A 647 60.47 9.47 2.21
CA ALA A 647 60.35 8.03 2.45
C ALA A 647 59.79 7.22 1.25
N MET A 648 59.41 7.87 0.16
CA MET A 648 59.00 7.23 -1.11
C MET A 648 59.97 7.54 -2.25
N THR A 649 60.54 8.75 -2.29
CA THR A 649 61.31 9.27 -3.45
C THR A 649 62.82 9.33 -3.24
N TYR A 650 63.29 9.30 -1.98
CA TYR A 650 64.72 9.24 -1.62
C TYR A 650 65.58 10.36 -2.26
N PRO A 651 65.23 11.64 -2.09
CA PRO A 651 65.96 12.78 -2.66
C PRO A 651 67.27 13.04 -1.92
N ASN A 652 68.14 13.85 -2.50
CA ASN A 652 69.33 14.39 -1.82
C ASN A 652 68.92 15.18 -0.55
N GLY A 653 69.65 14.99 0.56
CA GLY A 653 69.51 15.73 1.82
C GLY A 653 68.49 15.18 2.83
N ALA A 654 67.54 14.35 2.38
CA ALA A 654 66.48 13.88 3.27
C ALA A 654 66.98 13.01 4.43
N PHE A 655 66.33 13.13 5.59
CA PHE A 655 66.46 12.18 6.69
C PHE A 655 65.30 11.19 6.67
N VAL A 656 65.58 9.90 6.51
CA VAL A 656 64.59 8.83 6.56
C VAL A 656 64.85 7.96 7.80
N GLN A 657 63.81 7.69 8.59
CA GLN A 657 63.90 6.82 9.77
C GLN A 657 63.31 5.43 9.48
N SER A 658 64.15 4.41 9.51
CA SER A 658 63.79 3.00 9.38
C SER A 658 63.93 2.31 10.73
N GLY A 659 62.80 2.16 11.44
CA GLY A 659 62.79 1.63 12.81
C GLY A 659 63.53 2.54 13.79
N ALA A 660 64.67 2.07 14.32
CA ALA A 660 65.53 2.84 15.22
C ALA A 660 66.71 3.54 14.51
N GLN A 661 66.90 3.28 13.22
CA GLN A 661 68.01 3.81 12.42
C GLN A 661 67.54 5.06 11.64
N ILE A 662 68.38 6.10 11.57
CA ILE A 662 68.14 7.30 10.76
C ILE A 662 69.26 7.41 9.73
N ASP A 663 68.87 7.52 8.46
CA ASP A 663 69.80 7.61 7.33
C ASP A 663 69.64 8.97 6.64
N VAL A 664 70.74 9.62 6.28
CA VAL A 664 70.71 10.77 5.36
C VAL A 664 70.86 10.27 3.93
N ILE A 665 69.99 10.73 3.03
CA ILE A 665 69.94 10.23 1.66
C ILE A 665 70.80 11.09 0.73
N ALA A 666 71.65 10.44 -0.07
CA ALA A 666 72.30 11.06 -1.22
C ALA A 666 72.24 10.10 -2.42
N GLY A 667 71.81 10.59 -3.58
CA GLY A 667 71.77 9.79 -4.80
C GLY A 667 70.87 8.55 -4.71
N GLY A 668 69.80 8.59 -3.93
CA GLY A 668 68.95 7.42 -3.68
C GLY A 668 69.58 6.32 -2.81
N TYR A 669 70.64 6.62 -2.06
CA TYR A 669 71.31 5.72 -1.12
C TYR A 669 71.36 6.33 0.30
N GLY A 670 71.10 5.53 1.32
CA GLY A 670 71.05 5.96 2.72
C GLY A 670 72.39 5.79 3.45
N PHE A 671 72.93 6.89 3.97
CA PHE A 671 74.14 6.90 4.79
C PHE A 671 73.77 6.89 6.27
N GLY A 672 74.04 5.76 6.94
CA GLY A 672 73.61 5.53 8.31
C GLY A 672 74.22 6.46 9.36
N ILE A 673 73.35 7.19 10.06
CA ILE A 673 73.73 8.07 11.16
C ILE A 673 73.68 7.26 12.46
N SER A 674 74.85 7.02 13.06
CA SER A 674 75.02 6.11 14.20
C SER A 674 75.03 6.79 15.58
N THR A 675 74.97 8.13 15.63
CA THR A 675 74.96 8.89 16.90
C THR A 675 74.07 10.13 16.83
N GLN A 676 73.46 10.49 17.97
CA GLN A 676 72.67 11.72 18.10
C GLN A 676 73.48 12.99 17.84
N ALA A 677 74.79 12.97 18.10
CA ALA A 677 75.69 14.09 17.83
C ALA A 677 75.91 14.30 16.33
N ALA A 678 76.14 13.23 15.57
CA ALA A 678 76.23 13.29 14.11
C ALA A 678 74.89 13.71 13.48
N PHE A 679 73.76 13.20 14.01
CA PHE A 679 72.43 13.64 13.58
C PHE A 679 72.21 15.15 13.80
N ALA A 680 72.51 15.66 14.99
CA ALA A 680 72.37 17.08 15.31
C ALA A 680 73.31 17.98 14.47
N GLN A 681 74.51 17.50 14.12
CA GLN A 681 75.42 18.21 13.22
C GLN A 681 74.89 18.27 11.79
N LEU A 682 74.38 17.14 11.26
CA LEU A 682 73.80 17.09 9.91
C LEU A 682 72.51 17.92 9.82
N GLN A 683 71.60 17.81 10.80
CA GLN A 683 70.35 18.59 10.82
C GLN A 683 70.57 20.09 11.06
N ALA A 684 71.73 20.50 11.60
CA ALA A 684 72.14 21.90 11.66
C ALA A 684 72.70 22.43 10.33
N MET A 685 73.10 21.55 9.41
CA MET A 685 73.58 21.90 8.06
C MET A 685 72.46 21.83 7.02
N ASP A 686 71.53 20.87 7.14
CA ASP A 686 70.31 20.77 6.34
C ASP A 686 69.08 20.64 7.27
N PRO A 687 68.19 21.65 7.34
CA PRO A 687 67.04 21.66 8.25
C PRO A 687 65.86 20.78 7.76
N ALA A 688 66.15 19.70 7.03
CA ALA A 688 65.17 18.71 6.61
C ALA A 688 64.48 18.03 7.82
N SER A 689 63.19 17.72 7.66
CA SER A 689 62.43 16.98 8.68
C SER A 689 62.60 15.48 8.50
N VAL A 690 62.70 14.74 9.60
CA VAL A 690 62.80 13.27 9.57
C VAL A 690 61.44 12.67 9.20
N VAL A 691 61.43 11.77 8.21
CA VAL A 691 60.22 11.04 7.79
C VAL A 691 60.42 9.55 8.04
N THR A 692 59.47 8.92 8.73
CA THR A 692 59.49 7.48 8.97
C THR A 692 59.16 6.71 7.69
N GLY A 693 59.97 5.69 7.35
CA GLY A 693 59.80 4.92 6.13
C GLY A 693 60.71 3.69 6.01
N THR A 694 60.34 2.77 5.14
CA THR A 694 61.14 1.57 4.82
C THR A 694 62.05 1.86 3.61
N PHE A 695 63.32 2.12 3.87
CA PHE A 695 64.30 2.39 2.82
C PHE A 695 64.64 1.13 2.00
N PRO A 696 64.68 1.18 0.66
CA PRO A 696 65.04 0.04 -0.18
C PRO A 696 66.56 -0.21 -0.15
N ALA A 697 66.98 -1.47 -0.25
CA ALA A 697 68.40 -1.84 -0.27
C ALA A 697 69.07 -1.50 -1.62
N ALA A 698 69.28 -0.21 -1.88
CA ALA A 698 70.06 0.27 -3.03
C ALA A 698 71.51 -0.22 -2.94
N THR A 699 72.08 -0.65 -4.06
CA THR A 699 73.45 -1.20 -4.15
C THR A 699 74.56 -0.14 -4.03
N GLY A 700 74.20 1.14 -4.14
CA GLY A 700 75.06 2.31 -4.00
C GLY A 700 74.31 3.58 -4.46
N PRO A 701 74.87 4.78 -4.27
CA PRO A 701 74.29 6.01 -4.80
C PRO A 701 74.36 6.06 -6.34
N ARG A 702 73.51 6.87 -6.97
CA ARG A 702 73.59 7.21 -8.40
C ARG A 702 74.97 7.77 -8.75
N ALA A 703 75.47 7.48 -9.96
CA ALA A 703 76.63 8.18 -10.50
C ALA A 703 76.38 9.69 -10.56
N GLY A 704 77.43 10.50 -10.36
CA GLY A 704 77.34 11.96 -10.31
C GLY A 704 76.88 12.52 -8.96
N THR A 705 76.44 11.67 -8.02
CA THR A 705 76.12 12.09 -6.65
C THR A 705 77.37 12.66 -5.97
N LEU A 706 77.21 13.84 -5.38
CA LEU A 706 78.26 14.53 -4.63
C LEU A 706 78.05 14.32 -3.13
N ILE A 707 79.10 13.90 -2.43
CA ILE A 707 79.08 13.72 -0.98
C ILE A 707 80.28 14.39 -0.31
N GLN A 708 80.05 14.92 0.89
CA GLN A 708 81.09 15.42 1.79
C GLN A 708 80.88 14.79 3.17
N VAL A 709 81.93 14.19 3.73
CA VAL A 709 81.84 13.63 5.08
C VAL A 709 81.84 14.77 6.09
N ALA A 710 80.85 14.80 6.99
CA ALA A 710 80.67 15.89 7.96
C ALA A 710 81.96 16.12 8.79
N GLY A 711 82.42 17.37 8.82
CA GLY A 711 83.69 17.76 9.47
C GLY A 711 84.95 17.54 8.63
N SER A 712 84.85 16.96 7.42
CA SER A 712 85.95 16.88 6.46
C SER A 712 85.87 17.99 5.41
N ALA A 713 87.02 18.44 4.90
CA ALA A 713 87.11 19.38 3.78
C ALA A 713 87.06 18.70 2.40
N GLY A 714 87.06 17.36 2.35
CA GLY A 714 87.06 16.60 1.09
C GLY A 714 85.66 16.39 0.52
N ILE A 715 85.40 16.97 -0.66
CA ILE A 715 84.24 16.65 -1.50
C ILE A 715 84.61 15.45 -2.39
N TRP A 716 83.64 14.55 -2.58
CA TRP A 716 83.76 13.34 -3.39
C TRP A 716 82.61 13.24 -4.40
N VAL A 717 82.87 12.63 -5.55
CA VAL A 717 81.83 12.23 -6.51
C VAL A 717 81.78 10.72 -6.67
N VAL A 718 80.57 10.18 -6.83
CA VAL A 718 80.33 8.77 -7.20
C VAL A 718 80.51 8.61 -8.70
N GLY A 719 81.47 7.78 -9.12
CA GLY A 719 81.75 7.46 -10.52
C GLY A 719 80.71 6.52 -11.13
N THR A 720 80.78 6.35 -12.45
CA THR A 720 79.93 5.40 -13.21
C THR A 720 80.24 3.92 -12.90
N ASP A 721 81.30 3.65 -12.14
CA ASP A 721 81.67 2.33 -11.61
C ASP A 721 81.24 2.13 -10.13
N GLY A 722 80.51 3.09 -9.55
CA GLY A 722 80.04 3.06 -8.17
C GLY A 722 81.11 3.39 -7.10
N LYS A 723 82.34 3.74 -7.49
CA LYS A 723 83.39 4.17 -6.54
C LYS A 723 83.34 5.66 -6.26
N ILE A 724 83.87 6.08 -5.11
CA ILE A 724 84.02 7.51 -4.77
C ILE A 724 85.40 8.05 -5.15
N TYR A 725 85.43 9.23 -5.77
CA TYR A 725 86.64 9.93 -6.20
C TYR A 725 86.69 11.32 -5.56
N GLN A 726 87.81 11.66 -4.91
CA GLN A 726 87.99 12.96 -4.25
C GLN A 726 88.47 14.02 -5.24
N PHE A 727 87.95 15.25 -5.13
CA PHE A 727 88.49 16.39 -5.86
C PHE A 727 89.77 16.91 -5.18
N SER A 728 90.79 17.23 -5.98
CA SER A 728 92.08 17.74 -5.47
C SER A 728 92.00 19.19 -4.94
N SER A 729 91.02 19.95 -5.42
CA SER A 729 90.78 21.34 -5.04
C SER A 729 89.36 21.77 -5.41
N ALA A 730 88.86 22.85 -4.78
CA ALA A 730 87.61 23.49 -5.18
C ALA A 730 87.67 24.00 -6.64
N SER A 731 88.83 24.49 -7.10
CA SER A 731 89.02 24.93 -8.49
C SER A 731 88.85 23.78 -9.48
N GLN A 732 89.29 22.56 -9.15
CA GLN A 732 89.03 21.38 -9.97
C GLN A 732 87.52 21.07 -9.99
N PHE A 733 86.89 20.97 -8.82
CA PHE A 733 85.46 20.65 -8.68
C PHE A 733 84.55 21.53 -9.57
N MET A 734 84.80 22.85 -9.59
CA MET A 734 84.06 23.80 -10.42
C MET A 734 84.37 23.63 -11.92
N ALA A 735 85.65 23.43 -12.28
CA ALA A 735 86.08 23.25 -13.66
C ALA A 735 85.61 21.91 -14.28
N ASP A 736 85.43 20.88 -13.46
CA ASP A 736 84.84 19.59 -13.83
C ASP A 736 83.30 19.67 -14.00
N GLY A 737 82.69 20.83 -13.75
CA GLY A 737 81.29 21.17 -14.05
C GLY A 737 80.25 20.82 -12.99
N TYR A 738 80.67 20.60 -11.75
CA TYR A 738 79.79 20.20 -10.65
C TYR A 738 79.17 21.39 -9.90
N SER A 739 77.90 21.25 -9.48
CA SER A 739 77.21 22.28 -8.67
C SER A 739 77.59 22.18 -7.19
N PRO A 740 78.08 23.25 -6.53
CA PRO A 740 78.30 23.25 -5.09
C PRO A 740 77.00 23.08 -4.27
N MET A 741 75.83 23.39 -4.84
CA MET A 741 74.53 23.18 -4.19
C MET A 741 74.11 21.70 -4.12
N GLN A 742 74.74 20.82 -4.91
CA GLN A 742 74.38 19.40 -4.98
C GLN A 742 75.23 18.49 -4.06
N VAL A 743 76.10 19.08 -3.22
CA VAL A 743 76.96 18.35 -2.27
C VAL A 743 76.18 17.99 -1.01
N VAL A 744 75.87 16.70 -0.83
CA VAL A 744 75.18 16.20 0.38
C VAL A 744 76.18 15.94 1.51
N GLN A 745 75.87 16.42 2.71
CA GLN A 745 76.66 16.11 3.92
C GLN A 745 76.27 14.71 4.44
N VAL A 746 77.27 13.85 4.68
CA VAL A 746 77.07 12.46 5.11
C VAL A 746 77.87 12.13 6.39
N PRO A 747 77.39 11.23 7.27
CA PRO A 747 78.08 10.88 8.52
C PRO A 747 79.37 10.07 8.30
N SER A 748 79.52 9.40 7.16
CA SER A 748 80.69 8.60 6.77
C SER A 748 80.68 8.35 5.25
N SER A 749 81.69 7.67 4.72
CA SER A 749 81.69 7.21 3.31
C SER A 749 80.72 6.05 3.03
N GLY A 750 79.90 5.59 4.00
CA GLY A 750 78.89 4.54 3.78
C GLY A 750 79.46 3.16 3.42
N GLY A 751 80.76 2.93 3.57
CA GLY A 751 81.45 1.72 3.08
C GLY A 751 81.76 1.73 1.58
N LEU A 752 81.57 2.85 0.89
CA LEU A 752 81.90 3.00 -0.53
C LEU A 752 83.41 2.90 -0.75
N THR A 753 83.80 2.17 -1.81
CA THR A 753 85.21 1.98 -2.18
C THR A 753 85.77 3.22 -2.88
N VAL A 754 86.98 3.64 -2.52
CA VAL A 754 87.69 4.75 -3.17
C VAL A 754 88.23 4.33 -4.54
N GLY A 755 88.02 5.17 -5.55
CA GLY A 755 88.54 4.98 -6.90
C GLY A 755 90.01 5.40 -7.06
N THR A 756 90.70 4.80 -8.04
CA THR A 756 92.10 5.13 -8.37
C THR A 756 92.16 6.02 -9.61
N GLY A 757 92.64 7.25 -9.47
CA GLY A 757 92.80 8.20 -10.58
C GLY A 757 92.24 9.59 -10.24
N ALA A 758 92.08 10.43 -11.26
CA ALA A 758 91.34 11.67 -11.15
C ALA A 758 89.83 11.41 -11.05
N ALA A 759 89.08 12.36 -10.48
CA ALA A 759 87.63 12.33 -10.50
C ALA A 759 87.08 12.44 -11.95
N PRO A 760 85.97 11.76 -12.29
CA PRO A 760 85.28 11.96 -13.56
C PRO A 760 84.60 13.33 -13.59
N THR A 761 84.45 13.93 -14.77
CA THR A 761 83.72 15.21 -14.93
C THR A 761 82.21 15.02 -14.87
N ALA A 762 81.47 16.10 -14.62
CA ALA A 762 80.02 16.08 -14.54
C ALA A 762 79.34 15.63 -15.85
N ALA A 763 80.00 15.84 -17.00
CA ALA A 763 79.56 15.32 -18.30
C ALA A 763 79.66 13.79 -18.40
N MET A 764 80.67 13.18 -17.76
CA MET A 764 80.84 11.72 -17.75
C MET A 764 79.86 11.02 -16.80
N THR A 765 79.37 11.74 -15.78
CA THR A 765 78.50 11.20 -14.72
C THR A 765 77.03 11.62 -14.83
N LEU A 766 76.71 12.59 -15.72
CA LEU A 766 75.38 13.19 -15.90
C LEU A 766 74.83 13.84 -14.62
N ALA A 767 75.72 14.44 -13.84
CA ALA A 767 75.43 14.88 -12.47
C ALA A 767 74.35 15.96 -12.37
N ASP A 768 73.57 15.90 -11.28
CA ASP A 768 72.52 16.85 -10.94
C ASP A 768 73.08 18.29 -10.88
N GLY A 769 72.36 19.25 -11.46
CA GLY A 769 72.76 20.66 -11.54
C GLY A 769 73.90 20.98 -12.51
N SER A 770 74.50 19.99 -13.20
CA SER A 770 75.50 20.24 -14.24
C SER A 770 74.87 20.86 -15.48
N ILE A 771 75.62 21.73 -16.17
CA ILE A 771 75.17 22.44 -17.37
C ILE A 771 76.13 22.12 -18.51
N GLN A 772 75.61 21.60 -19.62
CA GLN A 772 76.42 21.01 -20.70
C GLN A 772 76.03 21.59 -22.06
N ASN A 773 77.03 22.00 -22.84
CA ASN A 773 76.88 22.49 -24.20
C ASN A 773 77.18 21.38 -25.22
N PHE A 774 76.18 21.04 -26.03
CA PHE A 774 76.29 20.12 -27.15
C PHE A 774 76.18 20.90 -28.47
N GLY A 775 77.30 21.38 -28.98
CA GLY A 775 77.40 22.00 -30.32
C GLY A 775 76.65 23.32 -30.50
N GLY A 776 76.32 24.01 -29.42
CA GLY A 776 75.53 25.26 -29.41
C GLY A 776 74.21 25.15 -28.64
N THR A 777 73.72 23.94 -28.38
CA THR A 777 72.53 23.71 -27.54
C THR A 777 72.95 23.40 -26.10
N TYR A 778 72.38 24.13 -25.14
CA TYR A 778 72.69 24.01 -23.72
C TYR A 778 71.64 23.13 -23.01
N TYR A 779 72.06 22.32 -22.04
CA TYR A 779 71.18 21.47 -21.24
C TYR A 779 71.58 21.53 -19.76
N VAL A 780 70.60 21.53 -18.86
CA VAL A 780 70.81 21.30 -17.41
C VAL A 780 70.30 19.93 -17.03
N TYR A 781 71.01 19.24 -16.13
CA TYR A 781 70.74 17.86 -15.74
C TYR A 781 70.07 17.76 -14.37
N SER A 782 69.07 16.88 -14.25
CA SER A 782 68.50 16.47 -12.96
C SER A 782 67.92 15.06 -13.07
N GLY A 783 68.24 14.20 -12.11
CA GLY A 783 67.85 12.78 -12.09
C GLY A 783 68.32 11.98 -13.31
N GLY A 784 69.43 12.40 -13.94
CA GLY A 784 69.92 11.84 -15.21
C GLY A 784 69.16 12.28 -16.47
N HIS A 785 68.08 13.07 -16.35
CA HIS A 785 67.35 13.66 -17.47
C HIS A 785 67.95 15.02 -17.86
N ALA A 786 67.95 15.32 -19.17
CA ALA A 786 68.53 16.56 -19.71
C ALA A 786 67.45 17.55 -20.17
N PHE A 787 67.32 18.68 -19.47
CA PHE A 787 66.37 19.75 -19.80
C PHE A 787 67.02 20.76 -20.74
N GLY A 788 66.49 20.87 -21.97
CA GLY A 788 67.01 21.79 -22.99
C GLY A 788 66.77 23.25 -22.66
N ILE A 789 67.85 24.03 -22.60
CA ILE A 789 67.87 25.45 -22.25
C ILE A 789 67.72 26.29 -23.53
N PRO A 790 66.64 27.10 -23.68
CA PRO A 790 66.33 27.78 -24.95
C PRO A 790 67.34 28.84 -25.38
N THR A 791 67.94 29.58 -24.45
CA THR A 791 68.89 30.66 -24.77
C THR A 791 70.14 30.62 -23.90
N GLN A 792 71.22 31.26 -24.40
CA GLN A 792 72.43 31.48 -23.61
C GLN A 792 72.21 32.40 -22.39
N ALA A 793 71.17 33.25 -22.41
CA ALA A 793 70.80 34.08 -21.26
C ALA A 793 70.16 33.23 -20.15
N ASP A 794 69.33 32.26 -20.51
CA ASP A 794 68.76 31.28 -19.56
C ASP A 794 69.88 30.39 -18.99
N ALA A 795 70.86 29.99 -19.81
CA ALA A 795 72.02 29.23 -19.35
C ALA A 795 72.83 30.01 -18.30
N ALA A 796 73.15 31.28 -18.57
CA ALA A 796 73.85 32.15 -17.63
C ALA A 796 73.03 32.45 -16.35
N ALA A 797 71.70 32.52 -16.45
CA ALA A 797 70.82 32.65 -15.28
C ALA A 797 70.81 31.37 -14.43
N ILE A 798 70.84 30.19 -15.05
CA ILE A 798 70.95 28.91 -14.34
C ILE A 798 72.34 28.77 -13.71
N GLU A 799 73.44 29.05 -14.43
CA GLU A 799 74.82 29.12 -13.89
C GLU A 799 74.90 30.00 -12.63
N ALA A 800 74.38 31.23 -12.72
CA ALA A 800 74.36 32.18 -11.59
C ALA A 800 73.50 31.71 -10.40
N SER A 801 72.54 30.80 -10.63
CA SER A 801 71.67 30.24 -9.59
C SER A 801 72.22 28.97 -8.93
N THR A 802 72.90 28.09 -9.69
CA THR A 802 73.40 26.79 -9.21
C THR A 802 74.88 26.81 -8.83
N GLY A 803 75.61 27.86 -9.22
CA GLY A 803 77.06 27.94 -9.10
C GLY A 803 77.83 27.03 -10.06
N SER A 804 77.15 26.30 -10.96
CA SER A 804 77.81 25.46 -11.97
C SER A 804 78.45 26.30 -13.07
N MET A 805 79.50 25.76 -13.71
CA MET A 805 80.03 26.27 -14.97
C MET A 805 79.49 25.44 -16.14
N VAL A 806 79.18 26.07 -17.28
CA VAL A 806 78.95 25.36 -18.54
C VAL A 806 80.22 24.61 -18.98
N ILE A 807 80.09 23.30 -19.15
CA ILE A 807 81.12 22.43 -19.73
C ILE A 807 80.70 21.88 -21.10
N THR A 808 81.65 21.35 -21.87
CA THR A 808 81.35 20.63 -23.12
C THR A 808 80.72 19.28 -22.81
N GLY A 809 79.53 19.01 -23.36
CA GLY A 809 78.84 17.73 -23.19
C GLY A 809 79.49 16.60 -24.01
N SER A 810 79.39 15.36 -23.50
CA SER A 810 79.90 14.16 -24.17
C SER A 810 78.78 13.28 -24.72
N GLY A 811 78.79 12.99 -26.02
CA GLY A 811 77.77 12.15 -26.66
C GLY A 811 76.53 12.96 -27.06
N SER A 812 75.35 12.54 -26.59
CA SER A 812 74.05 13.16 -26.90
C SER A 812 73.23 13.35 -25.63
N ALA A 813 72.58 14.51 -25.48
CA ALA A 813 71.75 14.81 -24.31
C ALA A 813 70.57 13.82 -24.17
N PRO A 814 70.40 13.14 -23.02
CA PRO A 814 69.35 12.14 -22.78
C PRO A 814 68.00 12.78 -22.46
N THR A 815 67.43 13.53 -23.41
CA THR A 815 66.13 14.22 -23.28
C THR A 815 64.92 13.28 -23.23
N SER A 816 65.13 11.97 -23.36
CA SER A 816 64.10 10.93 -23.28
C SER A 816 64.36 9.89 -22.18
N ALA A 817 65.34 10.12 -21.30
CA ALA A 817 65.53 9.27 -20.12
C ALA A 817 64.43 9.54 -19.08
N THR A 818 63.98 8.51 -18.38
CA THR A 818 63.13 8.68 -17.20
C THR A 818 63.90 9.45 -16.14
N ILE A 819 63.40 10.61 -15.72
CA ILE A 819 63.99 11.35 -14.60
C ILE A 819 63.88 10.52 -13.32
N ALA A 820 64.99 10.32 -12.62
CA ALA A 820 65.03 9.54 -11.40
C ALA A 820 64.14 10.17 -10.30
N ASP A 821 63.52 9.32 -9.49
CA ASP A 821 62.75 9.73 -8.32
C ASP A 821 63.61 10.55 -7.33
N GLY A 822 62.94 11.46 -6.62
CA GLY A 822 63.56 12.35 -5.64
C GLY A 822 64.32 13.52 -6.26
N SER A 823 64.20 13.75 -7.55
CA SER A 823 64.78 14.92 -8.21
C SER A 823 63.91 16.13 -7.92
N LEU A 824 64.49 17.17 -7.32
CA LEU A 824 63.81 18.44 -7.04
C LEU A 824 64.11 19.42 -8.17
N ILE A 825 63.07 19.89 -8.86
CA ILE A 825 63.20 20.79 -10.00
C ILE A 825 62.30 22.02 -9.87
N GLN A 826 62.78 23.18 -10.32
CA GLN A 826 62.04 24.43 -10.34
C GLN A 826 62.18 25.12 -11.70
N PRO A 827 61.08 25.36 -12.44
CA PRO A 827 61.13 26.14 -13.68
C PRO A 827 61.60 27.57 -13.43
N VAL A 828 62.55 28.06 -14.24
CA VAL A 828 63.04 29.45 -14.19
C VAL A 828 61.87 30.43 -14.31
N GLY A 829 61.80 31.40 -13.40
CA GLY A 829 60.70 32.36 -13.30
C GLY A 829 59.43 31.84 -12.61
N SER A 830 59.34 30.56 -12.26
CA SER A 830 58.25 29.99 -11.46
C SER A 830 58.56 30.02 -9.97
N ALA A 831 57.53 30.19 -9.15
CA ALA A 831 57.59 29.95 -7.70
C ALA A 831 57.29 28.48 -7.32
N GLY A 832 56.89 27.65 -8.28
CA GLY A 832 56.59 26.23 -8.07
C GLY A 832 57.84 25.37 -8.09
N ILE A 833 58.13 24.72 -6.95
CA ILE A 833 59.09 23.62 -6.86
C ILE A 833 58.31 22.31 -7.08
N TYR A 834 58.92 21.34 -7.75
CA TYR A 834 58.37 20.01 -8.01
C TYR A 834 59.31 18.93 -7.49
N VAL A 835 58.75 17.80 -7.05
CA VAL A 835 59.51 16.54 -6.84
C VAL A 835 59.11 15.51 -7.88
N THR A 836 60.08 14.75 -8.38
CA THR A 836 59.79 13.62 -9.26
C THR A 836 59.47 12.34 -8.50
N SER A 837 58.43 11.63 -8.94
CA SER A 837 58.22 10.22 -8.60
C SER A 837 57.55 9.45 -9.74
N GLY A 838 57.95 8.20 -9.97
CA GLY A 838 57.42 7.38 -11.07
C GLY A 838 57.60 8.02 -12.46
N GLY A 839 58.61 8.88 -12.64
CA GLY A 839 58.83 9.67 -13.85
C GLY A 839 57.89 10.87 -14.07
N SER A 840 57.04 11.23 -13.11
CA SER A 840 56.17 12.42 -13.13
C SER A 840 56.57 13.44 -12.06
N ALA A 841 56.27 14.73 -12.26
CA ALA A 841 56.69 15.85 -11.40
C ALA A 841 55.52 16.47 -10.63
N TYR A 842 55.54 16.34 -9.30
CA TYR A 842 54.47 16.76 -8.38
C TYR A 842 54.80 18.10 -7.70
N GLN A 843 53.90 19.09 -7.81
CA GLN A 843 54.16 20.46 -7.32
C GLN A 843 53.93 20.63 -5.81
N PHE A 844 54.89 21.21 -5.10
CA PHE A 844 54.69 21.66 -3.72
C PHE A 844 53.82 22.92 -3.68
N ASN A 845 52.72 22.90 -2.91
CA ASN A 845 51.82 24.03 -2.74
C ASN A 845 52.36 25.08 -1.74
N SER A 846 53.34 24.72 -0.92
CA SER A 846 54.03 25.65 -0.01
C SER A 846 55.37 25.11 0.48
N GLY A 847 56.26 26.01 0.92
CA GLY A 847 57.49 25.64 1.63
C GLY A 847 57.24 24.92 2.97
N THR A 848 56.03 24.99 3.52
CA THR A 848 55.62 24.22 4.70
C THR A 848 55.31 22.76 4.33
N GLN A 849 54.61 22.52 3.21
CA GLN A 849 54.42 21.16 2.67
C GLN A 849 55.76 20.53 2.29
N LEU A 850 56.65 21.30 1.65
CA LEU A 850 57.99 20.85 1.27
C LEU A 850 58.78 20.32 2.47
N ARG A 851 58.93 21.12 3.53
CA ARG A 851 59.60 20.69 4.77
C ARG A 851 58.86 19.56 5.49
N GLY A 852 57.53 19.65 5.59
CA GLY A 852 56.71 18.66 6.30
C GLY A 852 56.74 17.26 5.68
N ASN A 853 56.92 17.18 4.36
CA ASN A 853 57.09 15.91 3.63
C ASN A 853 58.56 15.43 3.60
N GLY A 854 59.46 16.11 4.32
CA GLY A 854 60.86 15.75 4.54
C GLY A 854 61.88 16.41 3.62
N TYR A 855 61.46 17.21 2.64
CA TYR A 855 62.34 17.78 1.62
C TYR A 855 63.04 19.06 2.13
N THR A 856 64.11 19.42 1.43
CA THR A 856 64.84 20.68 1.60
C THR A 856 64.92 21.44 0.28
N VAL A 857 65.07 22.76 0.33
CA VAL A 857 65.20 23.59 -0.90
C VAL A 857 66.63 23.63 -1.45
N MET A 858 67.61 23.10 -0.71
CA MET A 858 69.04 23.20 -1.05
C MET A 858 69.39 22.46 -2.34
N PHE A 859 68.76 21.30 -2.59
CA PHE A 859 69.05 20.42 -3.73
C PHE A 859 68.14 20.65 -4.94
N VAL A 860 67.41 21.77 -5.00
CA VAL A 860 66.56 22.12 -6.15
C VAL A 860 67.43 22.49 -7.36
N VAL A 861 67.22 21.81 -8.49
CA VAL A 861 67.81 22.17 -9.78
C VAL A 861 66.89 23.15 -10.50
N MET A 862 67.43 24.33 -10.86
CA MET A 862 66.74 25.27 -11.75
C MET A 862 66.73 24.71 -13.17
N VAL A 863 65.52 24.53 -13.73
CA VAL A 863 65.30 24.02 -15.09
C VAL A 863 64.60 25.07 -15.95
N PRO A 864 64.86 25.15 -17.26
CA PRO A 864 64.21 26.14 -18.14
C PRO A 864 62.69 25.91 -18.27
N SER A 865 62.26 24.65 -18.21
CA SER A 865 60.87 24.21 -18.12
C SER A 865 60.83 22.75 -17.64
N LEU A 866 59.65 22.18 -17.42
CA LEU A 866 59.51 20.75 -17.11
C LEU A 866 59.75 19.83 -18.34
N GLY A 867 59.93 20.40 -19.54
CA GLY A 867 60.26 19.65 -20.75
C GLY A 867 59.23 18.58 -21.10
N SER A 868 59.67 17.33 -21.18
CA SER A 868 58.81 16.15 -21.43
C SER A 868 58.39 15.41 -20.14
N VAL A 869 58.69 15.96 -18.96
CA VAL A 869 58.29 15.34 -17.68
C VAL A 869 56.81 15.65 -17.42
N THR A 870 55.99 14.61 -17.33
CA THR A 870 54.55 14.72 -17.03
C THR A 870 54.33 15.40 -15.69
N VAL A 871 53.41 16.37 -15.61
CA VAL A 871 52.98 16.94 -14.32
C VAL A 871 52.10 15.93 -13.59
N GLY A 872 52.49 15.59 -12.36
CA GLY A 872 51.95 14.49 -11.55
C GLY A 872 50.84 14.88 -10.58
#